data_AF-A0A0T6UVQ2-F1
#
_entry.id   AF-A0A0T6UVQ2-F1
#
_cell.length_a   1.000
_cell.length_b   1.000
_cell.length_c   1.000
_cell.angle_alpha   90.00
_cell.angle_beta   90.00
_cell.angle_gamma   90.00
#
_symmetry.space_group_name_H-M   'P 1'
#
loop_
_entity.id
_entity.type
_entity.pdbx_description
1 polymer ?
#
loop_
_entity_poly.entity_id
_entity_poly.type
_entity_poly.pdbx_seq_one_letter_code
_entity_poly.pdbx_strand_id
1 'polypeptide(L)'
;MSNQIHFRADAAQSTSCAHNKGKRTPAWAGMVLFFYGYEVALAPLAVAASASELSSSQTSFSGEKEYALHVAQGETAAQIAQRFDVPEAELLAVRAQMKTLGWDEHVWLIPNRHTAATAGYPSYVLHVMRQGESVASLALANNRSVNELTRLNSLAMGKTNASVLKSGDLILLPAPLQQATAERTEGERRQYQMYEQRVAQMLSSIGTAHENRAKNDGQGQDTADLLAQQAAAGASAALSQGAENLLGNFGRARVNVRTNIDTHDTDLELDYLHPLLEHDKGIAFAQVGTRTVGERNIGNLGVGYRHEVSSELMVGANAFVDQDFTRDHTRGSVGVEAWGNSARLAANVYAPISGWKESGEDHLNKDPELFDLYERPAKGWDARGEIALPGAPQLALTGKYFQWKGEGVDVNSSGSLEKDPRGHSFGMKWQPVPLLGFSAEHQKINGGEGNWIVGANLNWSFDLTLDEQLNTQKAAAIRPLAEARKDFVERDYSVVLDYKHKEKQVEPFEFVFSVLSLTAPVPSAPQALVSPSPELRGGIKNAQVRYELGAVVSGRNGKAASGLKVTIDPQTGLVTIPPGIRAHSVQVIAYQEVGGQVKSTATYQLSVTEPLDSDGDGLYDVEEEQYGTDPHNPDTDGDGMTDKEEIDAGLNPLDPNDGVDTDGDGISDAEEEALGTDPNNPDTDGDGIPDGEEVANGGNPLDPKDGVDTDGDGISDVEEGNLGTDPNNPDTDGDGISDGDEVANGGNPLDPKDGVDTDGDGISDGDEVANGGNPLDPKDGVDTDGDGISDALEETLGTDPNNPDTDGDGLTDKEEIDAGLNPLDPNDNPAAPSAVVINGLDAQGHPKVGQVLTAEVTCIGTCAPELKYQWQIESVVGSGEFTNIGEATTVNTYIPKASDQKRKVRILVSLP
;
A
#
# COMPACT_ATOMS: atom_id res chain seq x y z
N MET A 1 20.29 -20.94 60.47
CA MET A 1 20.53 -22.17 59.69
C MET A 1 21.02 -21.75 58.32
N SER A 2 21.97 -22.47 57.73
CA SER A 2 22.49 -22.14 56.39
C SER A 2 21.55 -22.62 55.29
N ASN A 3 21.50 -21.89 54.18
CA ASN A 3 21.97 -22.42 52.89
C ASN A 3 22.19 -21.27 51.89
N GLN A 4 23.29 -21.35 51.13
CA GLN A 4 23.48 -20.59 49.90
C GLN A 4 22.97 -21.43 48.73
N ILE A 5 22.45 -20.79 47.68
CA ILE A 5 22.40 -21.36 46.33
C ILE A 5 22.89 -20.29 45.35
N HIS A 6 23.58 -20.72 44.29
CA HIS A 6 24.31 -19.88 43.35
C HIS A 6 23.42 -19.19 42.29
N PHE A 7 23.88 -18.03 41.82
CA PHE A 7 23.62 -17.63 40.43
C PHE A 7 24.40 -18.54 39.47
N ARG A 8 23.76 -18.96 38.37
CA ARG A 8 24.44 -19.37 37.15
C ARG A 8 24.15 -18.38 36.04
N ALA A 9 25.17 -18.10 35.24
CA ALA A 9 25.00 -17.67 33.86
C ALA A 9 25.43 -18.84 32.98
N ASP A 10 24.59 -19.24 32.03
CA ASP A 10 24.89 -20.23 30.99
C ASP A 10 24.64 -19.56 29.63
N ALA A 11 25.52 -19.78 28.65
CA ALA A 11 25.48 -19.09 27.36
C ALA A 11 25.97 -19.99 26.19
N ALA A 12 25.05 -20.26 25.26
CA ALA A 12 25.23 -20.86 23.93
C ALA A 12 23.99 -20.44 23.09
N GLN A 13 24.06 -19.96 21.84
CA GLN A 13 24.40 -20.68 20.60
C GLN A 13 23.49 -21.90 20.35
N SER A 14 22.92 -22.16 19.17
CA SER A 14 22.76 -21.45 17.87
C SER A 14 21.62 -22.20 17.11
N THR A 15 20.96 -21.73 16.02
CA THR A 15 21.41 -21.43 14.63
C THR A 15 20.22 -20.80 13.85
N SER A 16 20.37 -19.75 13.03
CA SER A 16 20.49 -19.75 11.54
C SER A 16 19.34 -20.46 10.78
N CYS A 17 18.72 -19.95 9.71
CA CYS A 17 19.06 -18.96 8.66
C CYS A 17 17.76 -18.28 8.15
N ALA A 18 17.70 -17.20 7.37
CA ALA A 18 18.59 -16.10 6.95
C ALA A 18 17.61 -14.99 6.40
N HIS A 19 17.75 -14.12 5.38
CA HIS A 19 18.78 -13.59 4.44
C HIS A 19 18.13 -12.31 3.83
N ASN A 20 18.69 -11.13 3.56
CA ASN A 20 19.99 -10.46 3.79
C ASN A 20 19.68 -8.94 3.94
N LYS A 21 20.24 -7.84 3.38
CA LYS A 21 21.45 -7.44 2.61
C LYS A 21 21.65 -5.91 2.79
N GLY A 22 22.79 -5.35 2.39
CA GLY A 22 22.84 -3.98 1.84
C GLY A 22 22.85 -2.73 2.77
N LYS A 23 23.78 -2.61 3.73
CA LYS A 23 24.16 -1.29 4.29
C LYS A 23 25.24 -0.61 3.44
N ARG A 24 25.16 0.72 3.28
CA ARG A 24 26.32 1.60 2.94
C ARG A 24 26.25 2.90 3.74
N THR A 25 27.35 3.24 4.39
CA THR A 25 27.65 4.58 4.92
C THR A 25 28.54 5.34 3.92
N PRO A 26 28.62 6.68 4.04
CA PRO A 26 29.85 7.39 3.70
C PRO A 26 30.36 8.26 4.87
N ALA A 27 31.66 8.56 4.85
CA ALA A 27 32.33 9.47 5.77
C ALA A 27 32.74 10.78 5.06
N TRP A 28 33.20 11.76 5.83
CA TRP A 28 33.66 13.07 5.34
C TRP A 28 34.88 12.99 4.40
N ALA A 29 34.86 13.79 3.31
CA ALA A 29 36.01 14.58 2.80
C ALA A 29 35.59 15.46 1.60
N GLY A 30 36.37 16.53 1.31
CA GLY A 30 36.44 17.11 -0.04
C GLY A 30 35.84 18.51 -0.25
N MET A 31 36.63 19.56 -0.01
CA MET A 31 36.35 20.94 -0.46
C MET A 31 36.98 21.18 -1.83
N VAL A 32 36.19 21.61 -2.83
CA VAL A 32 36.69 22.17 -4.11
C VAL A 32 35.78 23.33 -4.55
N LEU A 33 36.40 24.44 -4.98
CA LEU A 33 35.75 25.61 -5.61
C LEU A 33 35.79 25.47 -7.13
N PHE A 34 34.73 25.92 -7.83
CA PHE A 34 34.86 26.45 -9.19
C PHE A 34 33.83 27.55 -9.49
N PHE A 35 34.25 28.56 -10.25
CA PHE A 35 33.46 29.71 -10.70
C PHE A 35 33.27 29.63 -12.22
N TYR A 36 32.04 29.84 -12.71
CA TYR A 36 31.66 30.40 -14.03
C TYR A 36 30.13 30.65 -13.99
N GLY A 37 29.54 31.70 -14.58
CA GLY A 37 30.11 32.90 -15.20
C GLY A 37 29.29 33.38 -16.40
N TYR A 38 28.95 34.68 -16.47
CA TYR A 38 28.24 35.40 -17.56
C TYR A 38 26.75 35.04 -17.81
N GLU A 39 25.91 35.87 -18.42
CA GLU A 39 25.61 37.33 -18.33
C GLU A 39 24.26 37.55 -19.09
N VAL A 40 23.23 38.20 -18.53
CA VAL A 40 22.90 39.64 -18.64
C VAL A 40 22.67 40.19 -20.07
N ALA A 41 21.39 40.31 -20.45
CA ALA A 41 20.82 41.32 -21.35
C ALA A 41 19.27 41.24 -21.30
N LEU A 42 18.46 42.31 -21.43
CA LEU A 42 18.71 43.76 -21.39
C LEU A 42 17.39 44.47 -20.98
N ALA A 43 17.47 45.59 -20.26
CA ALA A 43 16.35 46.53 -20.09
C ALA A 43 16.35 47.56 -21.27
N PRO A 44 15.33 48.44 -21.45
CA PRO A 44 15.18 49.61 -20.55
C PRO A 44 13.77 50.23 -20.41
N LEU A 45 13.62 51.06 -19.36
CA LEU A 45 13.02 52.42 -19.31
C LEU A 45 12.68 52.69 -17.82
N ALA A 46 13.54 53.39 -17.05
CA ALA A 46 13.66 54.86 -16.98
C ALA A 46 12.37 55.52 -16.43
N VAL A 47 12.38 56.44 -15.46
CA VAL A 47 13.35 57.49 -15.08
C VAL A 47 13.28 57.60 -13.53
N ALA A 48 14.32 57.35 -12.71
CA ALA A 48 15.51 58.17 -12.43
C ALA A 48 15.21 59.64 -12.01
N ALA A 49 15.92 60.34 -11.13
CA ALA A 49 16.71 60.01 -9.95
C ALA A 49 17.12 61.36 -9.30
N SER A 50 16.88 61.60 -8.01
CA SER A 50 17.64 62.58 -7.19
C SER A 50 17.09 62.71 -5.76
N ALA A 51 17.80 62.16 -4.77
CA ALA A 51 17.66 62.53 -3.36
C ALA A 51 18.96 62.30 -2.55
N SER A 52 20.08 62.06 -3.21
CA SER A 52 21.41 61.92 -2.59
C SER A 52 22.03 63.29 -2.25
N GLU A 53 21.22 64.22 -1.74
CA GLU A 53 21.66 65.57 -1.41
C GLU A 53 20.80 66.20 -0.28
N LEU A 54 20.73 65.50 0.85
CA LEU A 54 20.31 66.08 2.14
C LEU A 54 21.26 65.71 3.30
N SER A 55 22.55 65.59 2.95
CA SER A 55 23.61 65.85 3.92
C SER A 55 23.54 67.31 4.37
N SER A 56 23.96 67.60 5.60
CA SER A 56 23.93 68.94 6.23
C SER A 56 22.56 69.60 6.46
N SER A 57 21.72 69.01 7.33
CA SER A 57 20.87 69.82 8.25
C SER A 57 20.17 69.03 9.36
N GLN A 58 20.06 67.70 9.29
CA GLN A 58 19.59 66.91 10.44
C GLN A 58 20.60 66.95 11.60
N THR A 59 20.43 67.93 12.48
CA THR A 59 21.05 67.92 13.81
C THR A 59 20.60 66.66 14.54
N SER A 60 21.53 65.79 14.88
CA SER A 60 21.23 64.59 15.66
C SER A 60 20.56 64.96 16.98
N PHE A 61 19.38 64.38 17.24
CA PHE A 61 18.86 64.24 18.62
C PHE A 61 19.68 63.14 19.33
N SER A 62 20.99 63.40 19.47
CA SER A 62 21.96 62.55 20.13
C SER A 62 21.82 62.73 21.65
N GLY A 63 20.87 61.99 22.21
CA GLY A 63 20.50 62.03 23.62
C GLY A 63 19.00 62.26 23.79
N GLU A 64 18.38 61.42 24.62
CA GLU A 64 17.00 61.59 25.09
C GLU A 64 16.90 62.89 25.88
N LYS A 65 16.35 63.93 25.25
CA LYS A 65 16.07 65.21 25.88
C LYS A 65 14.61 65.25 26.31
N GLU A 66 14.37 65.65 27.56
CA GLU A 66 13.02 65.93 28.04
C GLU A 66 12.51 67.29 27.53
N TYR A 67 11.23 67.32 27.18
CA TYR A 67 10.49 68.51 26.78
C TYR A 67 9.15 68.59 27.51
N ALA A 68 8.81 69.77 28.00
CA ALA A 68 7.44 70.09 28.40
C ALA A 68 6.61 70.37 27.14
N LEU A 69 5.42 69.77 27.06
CA LEU A 69 4.50 69.97 25.92
C LEU A 69 3.53 71.12 26.23
N HIS A 70 3.58 72.19 25.43
CA HIS A 70 2.61 73.29 25.47
C HIS A 70 1.77 73.33 24.18
N VAL A 71 0.52 73.75 24.29
CA VAL A 71 -0.39 73.96 23.16
C VAL A 71 -0.81 75.43 23.16
N ALA A 72 -0.24 76.20 22.23
CA ALA A 72 -0.36 77.64 22.20
C ALA A 72 -1.69 78.11 21.56
N GLN A 73 -2.54 78.77 22.34
CA GLN A 73 -3.77 79.38 21.86
C GLN A 73 -3.53 80.85 21.50
N GLY A 74 -2.98 81.09 20.30
CA GLY A 74 -2.75 82.44 19.75
C GLY A 74 -1.52 83.18 20.29
N GLU A 75 -0.63 82.48 20.99
CA GLU A 75 0.58 83.08 21.60
C GLU A 75 1.76 83.11 20.62
N THR A 76 2.59 84.16 20.68
CA THR A 76 3.80 84.29 19.86
C THR A 76 5.01 83.59 20.48
N ALA A 77 6.02 83.29 19.66
CA ALA A 77 7.25 82.63 20.09
C ALA A 77 7.93 83.36 21.25
N ALA A 78 8.10 84.69 21.15
CA ALA A 78 8.62 85.56 22.22
C ALA A 78 7.84 85.43 23.54
N GLN A 79 6.51 85.35 23.49
CA GLN A 79 5.67 85.23 24.70
C GLN A 79 5.83 83.87 25.38
N ILE A 80 5.99 82.80 24.61
CA ILE A 80 6.26 81.45 25.12
C ILE A 80 7.69 81.39 25.69
N ALA A 81 8.67 81.93 24.95
CA ALA A 81 10.07 82.03 25.38
C ALA A 81 10.22 82.74 26.74
N GLN A 82 9.57 83.91 26.88
CA GLN A 82 9.55 84.69 28.11
C GLN A 82 8.83 83.98 29.26
N ARG A 83 7.74 83.22 28.99
CA ARG A 83 7.03 82.45 30.02
C ARG A 83 7.91 81.34 30.61
N PHE A 84 8.63 80.61 29.77
CA PHE A 84 9.31 79.37 30.16
C PHE A 84 10.80 79.53 30.50
N ASP A 85 11.34 80.74 30.43
CA ASP A 85 12.77 81.06 30.64
C ASP A 85 13.70 80.27 29.71
N VAL A 86 13.35 80.30 28.41
CA VAL A 86 14.08 79.66 27.32
C VAL A 86 14.32 80.65 26.17
N PRO A 87 15.48 80.60 25.48
CA PRO A 87 15.72 81.48 24.33
C PRO A 87 14.70 81.28 23.21
N GLU A 88 14.15 82.37 22.67
CA GLU A 88 13.20 82.30 21.55
C GLU A 88 13.79 81.59 20.32
N ALA A 89 15.09 81.79 20.05
CA ALA A 89 15.80 81.09 18.99
C ALA A 89 15.87 79.56 19.19
N GLU A 90 15.89 79.07 20.44
CA GLU A 90 15.89 77.64 20.76
C GLU A 90 14.50 77.03 20.46
N LEU A 91 13.42 77.70 20.90
CA LEU A 91 12.05 77.29 20.58
C LEU A 91 11.74 77.36 19.08
N LEU A 92 12.18 78.41 18.38
CA LEU A 92 11.98 78.55 16.95
C LEU A 92 12.75 77.50 16.14
N ALA A 93 13.97 77.13 16.56
CA ALA A 93 14.72 76.04 15.94
C ALA A 93 14.01 74.69 16.09
N VAL A 94 13.56 74.34 17.31
CA VAL A 94 12.79 73.10 17.55
C VAL A 94 11.49 73.11 16.75
N ARG A 95 10.72 74.21 16.74
CA ARG A 95 9.46 74.29 15.99
C ARG A 95 9.66 74.22 14.48
N ALA A 96 10.75 74.77 13.94
CA ALA A 96 11.09 74.62 12.52
C ALA A 96 11.35 73.15 12.15
N GLN A 97 12.07 72.41 13.00
CA GLN A 97 12.33 70.98 12.80
C GLN A 97 11.06 70.14 12.90
N MET A 98 10.25 70.34 13.95
CA MET A 98 8.97 69.62 14.09
C MET A 98 8.01 69.90 12.93
N LYS A 99 8.00 71.13 12.39
CA LYS A 99 7.21 71.47 11.19
C LYS A 99 7.66 70.70 9.94
N THR A 100 8.95 70.40 9.77
CA THR A 100 9.42 69.52 8.67
C THR A 100 9.06 68.05 8.87
N LEU A 101 8.72 67.63 10.10
CA LEU A 101 8.20 66.30 10.44
C LEU A 101 6.66 66.23 10.44
N GLY A 102 5.97 67.28 9.97
CA GLY A 102 4.51 67.30 9.88
C GLY A 102 3.78 67.50 11.20
N TRP A 103 4.41 68.10 12.21
CA TRP A 103 3.79 68.39 13.50
C TRP A 103 2.85 69.61 13.44
N ASP A 104 1.82 69.61 14.30
CA ASP A 104 0.84 70.69 14.38
C ASP A 104 1.50 71.99 14.87
N GLU A 105 1.24 73.09 14.18
CA GLU A 105 1.92 74.34 14.46
C GLU A 105 1.53 75.01 15.78
N HIS A 106 0.45 74.56 16.44
CA HIS A 106 0.08 75.01 17.79
C HIS A 106 0.84 74.29 18.90
N VAL A 107 1.51 73.18 18.59
CA VAL A 107 2.22 72.35 19.57
C VAL A 107 3.68 72.80 19.69
N TRP A 108 4.14 73.00 20.93
CA TRP A 108 5.49 73.43 21.25
C TRP A 108 6.15 72.44 22.21
N LEU A 109 7.33 71.96 21.83
CA LEU A 109 8.24 71.24 22.71
C LEU A 109 9.21 72.25 23.35
N ILE A 110 9.03 72.50 24.64
CA ILE A 110 9.85 73.42 25.43
C ILE A 110 10.92 72.61 26.18
N PRO A 111 12.23 72.89 26.04
CA PRO A 111 13.27 72.14 26.76
C PRO A 111 12.99 72.08 28.26
N ASN A 112 12.90 70.88 28.85
CA ASN A 112 12.55 70.75 30.26
C ASN A 112 13.74 71.13 31.14
N ARG A 113 13.71 72.35 31.68
CA ARG A 113 14.73 72.87 32.60
C ARG A 113 14.32 72.72 34.09
N HIS A 114 13.23 71.99 34.37
CA HIS A 114 12.62 71.84 35.70
C HIS A 114 12.44 73.17 36.47
N THR A 115 12.08 74.24 35.75
CA THR A 115 11.82 75.55 36.35
C THR A 115 10.38 75.63 36.88
N ALA A 116 10.10 76.61 37.73
CA ALA A 116 8.72 76.88 38.19
C ALA A 116 7.74 77.16 37.04
N ALA A 117 8.23 77.51 35.85
CA ALA A 117 7.42 77.69 34.65
C ALA A 117 7.07 76.36 33.95
N THR A 118 7.98 75.37 33.90
CA THR A 118 7.66 74.04 33.33
C THR A 118 6.90 73.14 34.30
N ALA A 119 6.95 73.42 35.62
CA ALA A 119 6.33 72.62 36.69
C ALA A 119 4.80 72.41 36.60
N GLY A 120 4.09 73.12 35.72
CA GLY A 120 2.66 72.93 35.45
C GLY A 120 2.33 72.08 34.21
N TYR A 121 3.35 71.62 33.45
CA TYR A 121 3.17 70.99 32.14
C TYR A 121 3.71 69.55 32.14
N PRO A 122 3.00 68.61 31.47
CA PRO A 122 3.49 67.24 31.35
C PRO A 122 4.79 67.20 30.54
N SER A 123 5.75 66.42 31.02
CA SER A 123 7.07 66.23 30.42
C SER A 123 7.10 64.96 29.56
N TYR A 124 7.87 65.00 28.47
CA TYR A 124 7.93 63.96 27.45
C TYR A 124 9.36 63.78 26.92
N VAL A 125 9.67 62.58 26.45
CA VAL A 125 10.91 62.26 25.73
C VAL A 125 10.59 62.09 24.24
N LEU A 126 11.52 62.54 23.40
CA LEU A 126 11.47 62.39 21.96
C LEU A 126 12.26 61.14 21.54
N HIS A 127 11.58 60.13 21.02
CA HIS A 127 12.18 58.83 20.65
C HIS A 127 12.13 58.60 19.14
N VAL A 128 13.13 57.88 18.61
CA VAL A 128 13.16 57.45 17.20
C VAL A 128 12.93 55.94 17.17
N MET A 129 11.83 55.53 16.53
CA MET A 129 11.39 54.14 16.51
C MET A 129 12.42 53.25 15.81
N ARG A 130 12.86 52.20 16.51
CA ARG A 130 13.89 51.27 16.01
C ARG A 130 13.26 50.15 15.17
N GLN A 131 14.08 49.41 14.45
CA GLN A 131 13.62 48.31 13.61
C GLN A 131 13.02 47.20 14.48
N GLY A 132 11.73 46.90 14.28
CA GLY A 132 10.95 45.98 15.11
C GLY A 132 10.14 46.63 16.24
N GLU A 133 10.31 47.92 16.52
CA GLU A 133 9.46 48.64 17.47
C GLU A 133 8.12 49.04 16.84
N SER A 134 7.05 48.98 17.63
CA SER A 134 5.70 49.40 17.25
C SER A 134 5.11 50.33 18.31
N VAL A 135 4.05 51.08 17.96
CA VAL A 135 3.32 51.91 18.94
C VAL A 135 2.76 51.06 20.09
N ALA A 136 2.43 49.78 19.85
CA ALA A 136 1.97 48.86 20.88
C ALA A 136 3.09 48.45 21.86
N SER A 137 4.27 48.08 21.34
CA SER A 137 5.42 47.70 22.20
C SER A 137 5.98 48.91 22.96
N LEU A 138 5.97 50.10 22.37
CA LEU A 138 6.40 51.33 23.03
C LEU A 138 5.37 51.82 24.08
N ALA A 139 4.07 51.65 23.84
CA ALA A 139 3.05 51.92 24.87
C ALA A 139 3.21 50.99 26.08
N LEU A 140 3.43 49.69 25.83
CA LEU A 140 3.71 48.70 26.87
C LEU A 140 4.95 49.08 27.70
N ALA A 141 6.10 49.31 27.04
CA ALA A 141 7.38 49.65 27.68
C ALA A 141 7.40 51.01 28.44
N ASN A 142 6.35 51.84 28.27
CA ASN A 142 6.17 53.09 29.01
C ASN A 142 4.99 53.01 30.01
N ASN A 143 4.42 51.82 30.22
CA ASN A 143 3.24 51.57 31.06
C ASN A 143 2.07 52.51 30.69
N ARG A 144 1.66 52.48 29.42
CA ARG A 144 0.56 53.26 28.86
C ARG A 144 -0.30 52.41 27.94
N SER A 145 -1.56 52.79 27.74
CA SER A 145 -2.40 52.13 26.75
C SER A 145 -2.02 52.56 25.33
N VAL A 146 -2.13 51.67 24.35
CA VAL A 146 -1.88 52.00 22.93
C VAL A 146 -2.76 53.17 22.49
N ASN A 147 -4.03 53.17 22.90
CA ASN A 147 -4.98 54.26 22.64
C ASN A 147 -4.54 55.62 23.21
N GLU A 148 -3.89 55.63 24.38
CA GLU A 148 -3.38 56.84 25.01
C GLU A 148 -2.12 57.36 24.29
N LEU A 149 -1.18 56.48 23.93
CA LEU A 149 0.04 56.87 23.21
C LEU A 149 -0.27 57.32 21.78
N THR A 150 -1.17 56.62 21.07
CA THR A 150 -1.70 57.03 19.77
C THR A 150 -2.47 58.35 19.88
N ARG A 151 -3.28 58.56 20.93
CA ARG A 151 -3.99 59.83 21.15
C ARG A 151 -3.01 60.98 21.39
N LEU A 152 -2.01 60.79 22.24
CA LEU A 152 -0.95 61.77 22.49
C LEU A 152 -0.26 62.19 21.19
N ASN A 153 0.23 61.22 20.41
CA ASN A 153 0.92 61.50 19.17
C ASN A 153 -0.03 62.10 18.12
N SER A 154 -1.30 61.70 18.08
CA SER A 154 -2.31 62.31 17.19
C SER A 154 -2.59 63.79 17.46
N LEU A 155 -2.27 64.30 18.67
CA LEU A 155 -2.31 65.73 18.99
C LEU A 155 -1.04 66.45 18.51
N ALA A 156 0.11 65.77 18.51
CA ALA A 156 1.41 66.33 18.13
C ALA A 156 1.64 66.37 16.61
N MET A 157 1.30 65.30 15.88
CA MET A 157 1.56 65.13 14.44
C MET A 157 0.30 64.87 13.60
N GLY A 158 -0.89 65.04 14.18
CA GLY A 158 -2.17 64.74 13.54
C GLY A 158 -2.48 63.24 13.48
N LYS A 159 -3.77 62.90 13.39
CA LYS A 159 -4.28 61.51 13.42
C LYS A 159 -3.70 60.63 12.32
N THR A 160 -3.58 61.15 11.10
CA THR A 160 -3.11 60.38 9.94
C THR A 160 -1.69 59.88 10.15
N ASN A 161 -0.75 60.78 10.46
CA ASN A 161 0.66 60.43 10.67
C ASN A 161 0.84 59.51 11.89
N ALA A 162 0.16 59.82 13.01
CA ALA A 162 0.21 59.01 14.22
C ALA A 162 -0.37 57.58 14.05
N SER A 163 -1.15 57.32 12.99
CA SER A 163 -1.70 56.00 12.66
C SER A 163 -0.81 55.14 11.74
N VAL A 164 0.26 55.70 11.15
CA VAL A 164 1.14 55.01 10.19
C VAL A 164 2.62 54.98 10.63
N LEU A 165 2.88 55.26 11.90
CA LEU A 165 4.21 55.27 12.51
C LEU A 165 4.94 53.93 12.35
N LYS A 166 6.18 54.00 11.84
CA LYS A 166 7.06 52.87 11.51
C LYS A 166 8.49 53.12 12.03
N SER A 167 9.36 52.11 11.91
CA SER A 167 10.80 52.26 12.17
C SER A 167 11.40 53.42 11.37
N GLY A 168 12.19 54.27 12.04
CA GLY A 168 12.75 55.51 11.52
C GLY A 168 11.90 56.76 11.82
N ASP A 169 10.61 56.60 12.12
CA ASP A 169 9.75 57.73 12.50
C ASP A 169 9.97 58.12 13.97
N LEU A 170 9.49 59.32 14.33
CA LEU A 170 9.82 60.01 15.58
C LEU A 170 8.56 60.23 16.41
N ILE A 171 8.55 59.66 17.63
CA ILE A 171 7.38 59.50 18.50
C ILE A 171 7.60 60.20 19.86
N LEU A 172 6.54 60.81 20.37
CA LEU A 172 6.50 61.44 21.70
C LEU A 172 6.09 60.39 22.75
N LEU A 173 6.94 60.17 23.75
CA LEU A 173 6.71 59.26 24.88
C LEU A 173 6.57 60.07 26.19
N PRO A 174 5.63 59.76 27.11
CA PRO A 174 5.58 60.42 28.42
C PRO A 174 6.88 60.21 29.20
N ALA A 175 7.45 61.27 29.77
CA ALA A 175 8.63 61.14 30.61
C ALA A 175 8.29 60.35 31.90
N PRO A 176 9.25 59.61 32.48
CA PRO A 176 9.02 58.84 33.70
C PRO A 176 8.52 59.72 34.85
N LEU A 177 7.39 59.34 35.45
CA LEU A 177 6.81 60.09 36.56
C LEU A 177 7.72 60.07 37.80
N GLN A 178 8.43 61.17 38.04
CA GLN A 178 9.07 61.46 39.32
C GLN A 178 8.01 61.76 40.39
N GLN A 179 7.34 60.73 40.88
CA GLN A 179 6.55 60.81 42.12
C GLN A 179 7.43 60.59 43.35
N ALA A 180 6.96 61.10 44.48
CA ALA A 180 7.79 61.40 45.66
C ALA A 180 8.45 60.17 46.31
N THR A 181 9.55 60.44 47.01
CA THR A 181 10.43 59.45 47.65
C THR A 181 9.73 58.61 48.73
N ALA A 182 9.36 57.39 48.35
CA ALA A 182 9.79 56.22 49.12
C ALA A 182 10.93 55.56 48.31
N GLU A 183 12.09 55.38 48.92
CA GLU A 183 13.32 55.00 48.22
C GLU A 183 13.33 53.52 47.81
N ARG A 184 12.75 53.21 46.64
CA ARG A 184 13.05 51.96 45.93
C ARG A 184 14.39 52.06 45.22
N THR A 185 15.23 51.07 45.49
CA THR A 185 16.64 51.00 45.13
C THR A 185 16.87 50.83 43.63
N GLU A 186 18.09 51.13 43.18
CA GLU A 186 18.47 51.04 41.77
C GLU A 186 18.37 49.60 41.22
N GLY A 187 18.54 48.59 42.08
CA GLY A 187 18.38 47.18 41.75
C GLY A 187 16.94 46.81 41.37
N GLU A 188 15.96 47.24 42.16
CA GLU A 188 14.53 46.95 41.91
C GLU A 188 14.05 47.49 40.56
N ARG A 189 14.59 48.64 40.11
CA ARG A 189 14.27 49.22 38.80
C ARG A 189 14.88 48.41 37.65
N ARG A 190 16.16 48.02 37.76
CA ARG A 190 16.84 47.16 36.78
C ARG A 190 16.16 45.79 36.68
N GLN A 191 15.69 45.25 37.80
CA GLN A 191 14.94 43.99 37.85
C GLN A 191 13.62 44.06 37.06
N TYR A 192 12.84 45.15 37.20
CA TYR A 192 11.61 45.36 36.41
C TYR A 192 11.88 45.54 34.91
N GLN A 193 12.93 46.26 34.52
CA GLN A 193 13.27 46.46 33.10
C GLN A 193 13.79 45.17 32.44
N MET A 194 14.56 44.36 33.17
CA MET A 194 14.94 43.02 32.71
C MET A 194 13.75 42.06 32.65
N TYR A 195 12.74 42.23 33.50
CA TYR A 195 11.52 41.41 33.51
C TYR A 195 10.69 41.59 32.23
N GLU A 196 10.41 42.82 31.79
CA GLU A 196 9.65 43.04 30.54
C GLU A 196 10.39 42.49 29.30
N GLN A 197 11.72 42.63 29.25
CA GLN A 197 12.53 42.08 28.16
C GLN A 197 12.47 40.55 28.10
N ARG A 198 12.46 39.86 29.26
CA ARG A 198 12.34 38.39 29.35
C ARG A 198 10.97 37.90 28.89
N VAL A 199 9.89 38.57 29.31
CA VAL A 199 8.51 38.22 28.89
C VAL A 199 8.34 38.42 27.38
N ALA A 200 8.86 39.51 26.82
CA ALA A 200 8.86 39.74 25.37
C ALA A 200 9.64 38.66 24.59
N GLN A 201 10.82 38.28 25.07
CA GLN A 201 11.62 37.20 24.46
C GLN A 201 10.89 35.85 24.49
N MET A 202 10.31 35.47 25.63
CA MET A 202 9.58 34.20 25.78
C MET A 202 8.33 34.11 24.90
N LEU A 203 7.63 35.23 24.68
CA LEU A 203 6.52 35.29 23.73
C LEU A 203 7.00 35.27 22.27
N SER A 204 8.15 35.89 21.97
CA SER A 204 8.68 35.92 20.59
C SER A 204 9.14 34.54 20.08
N SER A 205 9.76 33.71 20.94
CA SER A 205 10.21 32.37 20.54
C SER A 205 9.02 31.46 20.19
N ILE A 206 7.95 31.50 21.00
CA ILE A 206 6.68 30.81 20.74
C ILE A 206 6.07 31.27 19.40
N GLY A 207 6.10 32.58 19.11
CA GLY A 207 5.68 33.12 17.81
C GLY A 207 6.49 32.57 16.64
N THR A 208 7.82 32.56 16.72
CA THR A 208 8.68 32.05 15.64
C THR A 208 8.54 30.55 15.41
N ALA A 209 8.27 29.75 16.45
CA ALA A 209 7.95 28.32 16.29
C ALA A 209 6.66 28.13 15.47
N HIS A 210 5.66 28.99 15.70
CA HIS A 210 4.38 28.93 15.00
C HIS A 210 4.45 29.43 13.54
N GLU A 211 5.35 30.37 13.21
CA GLU A 211 5.62 30.79 11.83
C GLU A 211 6.43 29.75 11.03
N ASN A 212 7.41 29.09 11.65
CA ASN A 212 8.26 28.11 10.95
C ASN A 212 7.47 26.84 10.56
N ARG A 213 6.44 26.47 11.34
CA ARG A 213 5.49 25.41 10.98
C ARG A 213 4.76 25.67 9.65
N ALA A 214 4.62 26.93 9.23
CA ALA A 214 3.92 27.31 7.99
C ALA A 214 4.81 27.35 6.73
N LYS A 215 6.08 26.92 6.79
CA LYS A 215 7.05 27.05 5.68
C LYS A 215 7.78 25.77 5.29
N ASN A 216 7.81 24.74 6.13
CA ASN A 216 8.67 23.55 5.96
C ASN A 216 7.88 22.25 5.68
N ASP A 217 6.72 22.36 5.04
CA ASP A 217 5.76 21.28 4.78
C ASP A 217 6.21 20.33 3.63
N GLY A 218 7.46 19.84 3.67
CA GLY A 218 8.05 19.14 2.53
C GLY A 218 9.43 18.48 2.69
N GLN A 219 10.00 18.38 3.89
CA GLN A 219 11.21 17.55 4.12
C GLN A 219 11.09 16.73 5.42
N GLY A 220 11.03 15.41 5.27
CA GLY A 220 10.89 14.43 6.35
C GLY A 220 12.16 14.22 7.17
N GLN A 221 12.61 15.26 7.88
CA GLN A 221 13.38 15.09 9.11
C GLN A 221 12.39 15.11 10.28
N ASP A 222 12.69 14.36 11.35
CA ASP A 222 11.80 14.29 12.51
C ASP A 222 11.73 15.67 13.20
N THR A 223 10.61 16.35 13.00
CA THR A 223 10.37 17.67 13.57
C THR A 223 10.10 17.61 15.07
N ALA A 224 9.68 16.47 15.62
CA ALA A 224 9.55 16.25 17.05
C ALA A 224 10.92 16.08 17.70
N ASP A 225 11.88 15.39 17.06
CA ASP A 225 13.27 15.33 17.55
C ASP A 225 13.98 16.70 17.41
N LEU A 226 13.73 17.46 16.33
CA LEU A 226 14.23 18.84 16.21
C LEU A 226 13.60 19.79 17.26
N LEU A 227 12.31 19.66 17.57
CA LEU A 227 11.65 20.44 18.63
C LEU A 227 12.02 19.96 20.04
N ALA A 228 12.25 18.67 20.25
CA ALA A 228 12.78 18.13 21.50
C ALA A 228 14.21 18.62 21.71
N GLN A 229 15.05 18.59 20.68
CA GLN A 229 16.39 19.18 20.70
C GLN A 229 16.35 20.70 20.83
N GLN A 230 15.36 21.43 20.30
CA GLN A 230 15.22 22.88 20.51
C GLN A 230 14.58 23.25 21.86
N ALA A 231 13.75 22.39 22.46
CA ALA A 231 13.23 22.57 23.81
C ALA A 231 14.28 22.17 24.86
N ALA A 232 15.03 21.11 24.61
CA ALA A 232 16.21 20.72 25.39
C ALA A 232 17.38 21.69 25.17
N ALA A 233 17.53 22.31 24.00
CA ALA A 233 18.46 23.43 23.77
C ALA A 233 17.91 24.76 24.30
N GLY A 234 16.60 24.93 24.46
CA GLY A 234 16.01 26.08 25.15
C GLY A 234 16.23 26.00 26.65
N ALA A 235 15.94 24.84 27.24
CA ALA A 235 16.24 24.53 28.63
C ALA A 235 17.75 24.52 28.89
N SER A 236 18.54 23.87 28.03
CA SER A 236 20.00 23.87 28.20
C SER A 236 20.66 25.18 27.78
N ALA A 237 20.09 26.04 26.95
CA ALA A 237 20.59 27.42 26.78
C ALA A 237 20.22 28.29 27.98
N ALA A 238 19.04 28.10 28.60
CA ALA A 238 18.74 28.73 29.88
C ALA A 238 19.74 28.29 30.98
N LEU A 239 20.22 27.04 30.93
CA LEU A 239 21.25 26.50 31.83
C LEU A 239 22.71 26.81 31.42
N SER A 240 23.02 27.03 30.14
CA SER A 240 24.41 27.07 29.60
C SER A 240 24.81 28.39 28.95
N GLN A 241 23.85 29.22 28.53
CA GLN A 241 24.06 30.62 28.10
C GLN A 241 23.42 31.62 29.08
N GLY A 242 22.55 31.17 29.99
CA GLY A 242 21.85 32.00 30.97
C GLY A 242 22.41 32.01 32.41
N ALA A 243 23.45 31.21 32.69
CA ALA A 243 23.80 30.73 34.04
C ALA A 243 24.06 31.79 35.13
N GLU A 244 24.37 33.05 34.78
CA GLU A 244 24.59 34.14 35.75
C GLU A 244 23.58 35.31 35.65
N ASN A 245 22.81 35.41 34.56
CA ASN A 245 21.94 36.56 34.29
C ASN A 245 20.45 36.21 34.14
N LEU A 246 20.14 35.00 33.68
CA LEU A 246 18.77 34.53 33.51
C LEU A 246 18.22 34.06 34.87
N LEU A 247 19.06 33.40 35.66
CA LEU A 247 18.78 32.97 37.04
C LEU A 247 19.03 34.09 38.06
N GLY A 248 18.14 35.08 38.10
CA GLY A 248 17.99 35.89 39.32
C GLY A 248 17.45 35.04 40.48
N ASN A 249 17.64 35.48 41.73
CA ASN A 249 17.35 34.72 42.97
C ASN A 249 15.85 34.47 43.27
N PHE A 250 15.00 34.28 42.26
CA PHE A 250 13.54 34.34 42.38
C PHE A 250 12.86 33.16 41.66
N GLY A 251 12.16 32.31 42.44
CA GLY A 251 11.32 31.22 41.91
C GLY A 251 11.75 29.83 42.38
N ARG A 252 11.18 28.79 41.75
CA ARG A 252 11.48 27.38 42.04
C ARG A 252 11.64 26.54 40.79
N ALA A 253 12.57 25.59 40.81
CA ALA A 253 12.70 24.53 39.83
C ALA A 253 12.47 23.17 40.51
N ARG A 254 11.83 22.23 39.82
CA ARG A 254 11.61 20.86 40.28
C ARG A 254 12.01 19.89 39.19
N VAL A 255 12.88 18.94 39.53
CA VAL A 255 13.01 17.67 38.79
C VAL A 255 12.22 16.62 39.58
N ASN A 256 11.43 15.80 38.90
CA ASN A 256 10.67 14.71 39.50
C ASN A 256 10.88 13.45 38.64
N VAL A 257 11.15 12.31 39.28
CA VAL A 257 11.16 11.00 38.65
C VAL A 257 10.04 10.20 39.29
N ARG A 258 9.14 9.64 38.49
CA ARG A 258 7.99 8.85 38.97
C ARG A 258 7.99 7.51 38.26
N THR A 259 7.81 6.42 38.99
CA THR A 259 7.76 5.07 38.43
C THR A 259 6.45 4.40 38.86
N ASN A 260 5.72 3.85 37.89
CA ASN A 260 4.63 2.92 38.15
C ASN A 260 5.25 1.54 38.39
N ILE A 261 5.09 0.98 39.60
CA ILE A 261 5.72 -0.29 39.98
C ILE A 261 5.13 -1.46 39.19
N ASP A 262 3.85 -1.38 38.83
CA ASP A 262 3.12 -2.49 38.22
C ASP A 262 3.41 -2.60 36.71
N THR A 263 3.47 -1.49 35.99
CA THR A 263 3.82 -1.45 34.54
C THR A 263 5.32 -1.24 34.28
N HIS A 264 6.09 -0.83 35.28
CA HIS A 264 7.51 -0.46 35.20
C HIS A 264 7.82 0.85 34.43
N ASP A 265 6.80 1.56 33.92
CA ASP A 265 6.96 2.87 33.27
C ASP A 265 7.60 3.89 34.21
N THR A 266 8.47 4.75 33.67
CA THR A 266 9.15 5.80 34.44
C THR A 266 9.07 7.16 33.72
N ASP A 267 8.33 8.08 34.32
CA ASP A 267 8.17 9.47 33.89
C ASP A 267 9.31 10.33 34.46
N LEU A 268 9.88 11.19 33.61
CA LEU A 268 10.76 12.28 34.02
C LEU A 268 10.02 13.60 33.82
N GLU A 269 9.87 14.40 34.88
CA GLU A 269 9.23 15.71 34.85
C GLU A 269 10.23 16.82 35.25
N LEU A 270 10.22 17.93 34.52
CA LEU A 270 10.93 19.17 34.85
C LEU A 270 9.93 20.34 34.85
N ASP A 271 9.78 21.01 35.99
CA ASP A 271 8.96 22.21 36.13
C ASP A 271 9.81 23.41 36.60
N TYR A 272 9.50 24.62 36.10
CA TYR A 272 10.02 25.89 36.61
C TYR A 272 8.88 26.90 36.81
N LEU A 273 8.81 27.50 38.00
CA LEU A 273 7.86 28.56 38.35
C LEU A 273 8.62 29.87 38.58
N HIS A 274 8.27 30.88 37.79
CA HIS A 274 8.82 32.23 37.87
C HIS A 274 7.80 33.20 38.49
N PRO A 275 8.13 33.89 39.59
CA PRO A 275 7.31 34.99 40.09
C PRO A 275 7.35 36.15 39.07
N LEU A 276 6.20 36.51 38.50
CA LEU A 276 6.06 37.64 37.58
C LEU A 276 5.93 38.96 38.35
N LEU A 277 5.08 38.97 39.37
CA LEU A 277 4.80 40.14 40.21
C LEU A 277 4.65 39.66 41.65
N GLU A 278 5.40 40.24 42.58
CA GLU A 278 5.28 39.93 44.01
C GLU A 278 4.82 41.15 44.82
N HIS A 279 3.82 40.92 45.66
CA HIS A 279 3.31 41.85 46.66
C HIS A 279 3.21 41.11 48.01
N ASP A 280 3.12 41.85 49.11
CA ASP A 280 3.02 41.31 50.47
C ASP A 280 1.91 40.24 50.55
N LYS A 281 0.73 40.54 50.00
CA LYS A 281 -0.46 39.67 49.99
C LYS A 281 -0.74 38.96 48.66
N GLY A 282 0.23 38.79 47.78
CA GLY A 282 -0.02 38.02 46.57
C GLY A 282 1.13 37.90 45.59
N ILE A 283 0.97 36.97 44.65
CA ILE A 283 1.94 36.66 43.61
C ILE A 283 1.20 36.38 42.30
N ALA A 284 1.60 37.06 41.23
CA ALA A 284 1.36 36.58 39.87
C ALA A 284 2.59 35.76 39.44
N PHE A 285 2.38 34.65 38.75
CA PHE A 285 3.46 33.76 38.32
C PHE A 285 3.20 33.18 36.93
N ALA A 286 4.29 32.81 36.26
CA ALA A 286 4.29 31.91 35.12
C ALA A 286 4.91 30.58 35.54
N GLN A 287 4.38 29.48 35.01
CA GLN A 287 4.98 28.16 35.18
C GLN A 287 5.17 27.54 33.79
N VAL A 288 6.36 27.01 33.55
CA VAL A 288 6.68 26.18 32.38
C VAL A 288 7.10 24.81 32.86
N GLY A 289 6.78 23.77 32.11
CA GLY A 289 7.24 22.41 32.38
C GLY A 289 7.37 21.58 31.12
N THR A 290 8.15 20.52 31.22
CA THR A 290 8.28 19.46 30.20
C THR A 290 8.36 18.11 30.90
N ARG A 291 7.79 17.06 30.29
CA ARG A 291 7.83 15.71 30.84
C ARG A 291 7.72 14.62 29.78
N THR A 292 8.28 13.46 30.09
CA THR A 292 7.98 12.20 29.40
C THR A 292 6.84 11.49 30.14
N VAL A 293 5.87 10.94 29.41
CA VAL A 293 4.82 10.05 29.95
C VAL A 293 4.72 8.85 29.03
N GLY A 294 5.32 7.72 29.44
CA GLY A 294 5.71 6.68 28.49
C GLY A 294 6.57 7.28 27.36
N GLU A 295 6.21 7.02 26.10
CA GLU A 295 6.88 7.56 24.91
C GLU A 295 6.49 9.01 24.54
N ARG A 296 5.55 9.63 25.27
CA ARG A 296 4.97 10.94 24.91
C ARG A 296 5.74 12.10 25.53
N ASN A 297 6.24 13.01 24.70
CA ASN A 297 6.89 14.25 25.11
C ASN A 297 5.86 15.37 25.26
N ILE A 298 5.65 15.87 26.48
CA ILE A 298 4.58 16.83 26.79
C ILE A 298 5.15 18.10 27.41
N GLY A 299 4.91 19.24 26.77
CA GLY A 299 5.17 20.58 27.30
C GLY A 299 3.94 21.18 27.98
N ASN A 300 4.16 21.99 29.01
CA ASN A 300 3.11 22.71 29.73
C ASN A 300 3.53 24.18 29.90
N LEU A 301 2.63 25.11 29.59
CA LEU A 301 2.80 26.54 29.87
C LEU A 301 1.56 27.09 30.56
N GLY A 302 1.73 27.78 31.68
CA GLY A 302 0.62 28.36 32.41
C GLY A 302 0.97 29.65 33.13
N VAL A 303 -0.09 30.35 33.52
CA VAL A 303 -0.04 31.56 34.34
C VAL A 303 -1.02 31.43 35.49
N GLY A 304 -0.71 32.06 36.62
CA GLY A 304 -1.58 32.05 37.77
C GLY A 304 -1.41 33.27 38.68
N TYR A 305 -2.39 33.44 39.55
CA TYR A 305 -2.40 34.46 40.58
C TYR A 305 -2.86 33.86 41.90
N ARG A 306 -2.12 34.14 42.98
CA ARG A 306 -2.46 33.76 44.36
C ARG A 306 -2.57 35.00 45.23
N HIS A 307 -3.55 35.02 46.11
CA HIS A 307 -3.87 36.11 47.02
C HIS A 307 -3.99 35.60 48.46
N GLU A 308 -3.31 36.26 49.39
CA GLU A 308 -3.41 35.99 50.82
C GLU A 308 -4.62 36.71 51.42
N VAL A 309 -5.67 35.93 51.72
CA VAL A 309 -6.92 36.41 52.34
C VAL A 309 -6.72 36.62 53.83
N SER A 310 -5.97 35.73 54.48
CA SER A 310 -5.47 35.85 55.85
C SER A 310 -4.14 35.13 55.99
N SER A 311 -3.45 35.33 57.12
CA SER A 311 -2.21 34.62 57.49
C SER A 311 -2.33 33.09 57.59
N GLU A 312 -3.55 32.55 57.44
CA GLU A 312 -3.86 31.13 57.45
C GLU A 312 -4.57 30.64 56.17
N LEU A 313 -4.93 31.53 55.24
CA LEU A 313 -5.63 31.20 53.99
C LEU A 313 -5.13 32.02 52.80
N MET A 314 -4.61 31.30 51.81
CA MET A 314 -4.30 31.79 50.46
C MET A 314 -5.26 31.15 49.46
N VAL A 315 -5.78 31.93 48.52
CA VAL A 315 -6.59 31.44 47.40
C VAL A 315 -5.88 31.74 46.08
N GLY A 316 -6.04 30.86 45.09
CA GLY A 316 -5.40 31.00 43.79
C GLY A 316 -6.30 30.63 42.62
N ALA A 317 -5.95 31.15 41.45
CA ALA A 317 -6.52 30.76 40.17
C ALA A 317 -5.40 30.68 39.12
N ASN A 318 -5.48 29.69 38.24
CA ASN A 318 -4.48 29.45 37.20
C ASN A 318 -5.13 29.00 35.87
N ALA A 319 -4.39 29.18 34.78
CA ALA A 319 -4.74 28.69 33.46
C ALA A 319 -3.48 28.12 32.77
N PHE A 320 -3.64 27.00 32.08
CA PHE A 320 -2.56 26.32 31.36
C PHE A 320 -2.98 25.94 29.94
N VAL A 321 -2.00 25.95 29.05
CA VAL A 321 -2.00 25.21 27.78
C VAL A 321 -0.97 24.09 27.91
N ASP A 322 -1.39 22.86 27.62
CA ASP A 322 -0.52 21.71 27.46
C ASP A 322 -0.41 21.37 25.97
N GLN A 323 0.79 21.01 25.52
CA GLN A 323 1.06 20.51 24.19
C GLN A 323 1.77 19.17 24.30
N ASP A 324 1.13 18.12 23.81
CA ASP A 324 1.78 16.86 23.45
C ASP A 324 2.47 17.06 22.10
N PHE A 325 3.79 16.89 22.05
CA PHE A 325 4.58 16.99 20.82
C PHE A 325 4.65 15.68 20.06
N THR A 326 4.50 14.53 20.73
CA THR A 326 4.49 13.20 20.11
C THR A 326 3.17 12.94 19.37
N ARG A 327 2.04 13.44 19.89
CA ARG A 327 0.69 13.30 19.29
C ARG A 327 0.15 14.58 18.64
N ASP A 328 0.93 15.66 18.63
CA ASP A 328 0.53 17.02 18.19
C ASP A 328 -0.83 17.46 18.79
N HIS A 329 -1.04 17.18 20.08
CA HIS A 329 -2.31 17.37 20.77
C HIS A 329 -2.27 18.51 21.79
N THR A 330 -3.21 19.45 21.68
CA THR A 330 -3.26 20.68 22.48
C THR A 330 -4.44 20.65 23.44
N ARG A 331 -4.19 20.82 24.74
CA ARG A 331 -5.20 20.80 25.81
C ARG A 331 -5.16 22.11 26.59
N GLY A 332 -6.33 22.65 26.94
CA GLY A 332 -6.45 23.79 27.85
C GLY A 332 -6.94 23.32 29.22
N SER A 333 -6.53 24.03 30.28
CA SER A 333 -7.16 23.85 31.60
C SER A 333 -7.22 25.14 32.40
N VAL A 334 -8.23 25.22 33.28
CA VAL A 334 -8.30 26.22 34.35
C VAL A 334 -8.34 25.53 35.70
N GLY A 335 -7.67 26.12 36.70
CA GLY A 335 -7.56 25.58 38.04
C GLY A 335 -7.81 26.64 39.11
N VAL A 336 -8.29 26.18 40.28
CA VAL A 336 -8.46 26.99 41.49
C VAL A 336 -7.76 26.32 42.68
N GLU A 337 -7.21 27.13 43.57
CA GLU A 337 -6.40 26.70 44.71
C GLU A 337 -6.95 27.32 46.01
N ALA A 338 -6.96 26.56 47.10
CA ALA A 338 -7.26 27.04 48.45
C ALA A 338 -6.28 26.38 49.44
N TRP A 339 -5.33 27.16 49.94
CA TRP A 339 -4.19 26.66 50.72
C TRP A 339 -4.18 27.29 52.11
N GLY A 340 -3.82 26.48 53.12
CA GLY A 340 -3.52 26.92 54.47
C GLY A 340 -2.20 26.35 55.00
N ASN A 341 -1.82 26.70 56.23
CA ASN A 341 -0.52 26.34 56.80
C ASN A 341 -0.32 24.84 57.12
N SER A 342 -1.34 23.99 56.94
CA SER A 342 -1.23 22.52 57.16
C SER A 342 -2.11 21.68 56.22
N ALA A 343 -2.80 22.32 55.27
CA ALA A 343 -3.63 21.64 54.29
C ALA A 343 -3.68 22.44 52.97
N ARG A 344 -3.77 21.74 51.84
CA ARG A 344 -3.91 22.34 50.50
C ARG A 344 -5.04 21.66 49.76
N LEU A 345 -5.86 22.45 49.07
CA LEU A 345 -6.89 21.98 48.14
C LEU A 345 -6.64 22.61 46.77
N ALA A 346 -6.88 21.84 45.71
CA ALA A 346 -6.92 22.33 44.34
C ALA A 346 -8.05 21.62 43.56
N ALA A 347 -8.61 22.29 42.56
CA ALA A 347 -9.57 21.69 41.63
C ALA A 347 -9.33 22.25 40.22
N ASN A 348 -9.31 21.35 39.22
CA ASN A 348 -8.88 21.64 37.86
C ASN A 348 -9.89 21.10 36.85
N VAL A 349 -10.12 21.84 35.76
CA VAL A 349 -10.99 21.43 34.64
C VAL A 349 -10.19 21.47 33.34
N TYR A 350 -10.27 20.39 32.55
CA TYR A 350 -9.49 20.14 31.34
C TYR A 350 -10.41 20.02 30.10
N ALA A 351 -10.00 20.63 28.99
CA ALA A 351 -10.71 20.56 27.72
C ALA A 351 -9.73 20.47 26.52
N PRO A 352 -10.09 19.74 25.44
CA PRO A 352 -9.33 19.77 24.20
C PRO A 352 -9.38 21.17 23.55
N ILE A 353 -8.23 21.62 23.06
CA ILE A 353 -8.10 22.73 22.10
C ILE A 353 -7.95 22.16 20.68
N SER A 354 -7.13 21.10 20.52
CA SER A 354 -7.06 20.34 19.27
C SER A 354 -8.27 19.40 19.11
N GLY A 355 -8.78 19.25 17.88
CA GLY A 355 -9.85 18.31 17.55
C GLY A 355 -9.40 16.84 17.48
N TRP A 356 -10.29 16.00 16.95
CA TRP A 356 -9.99 14.60 16.61
C TRP A 356 -8.91 14.51 15.52
N LYS A 357 -7.99 13.57 15.67
CA LYS A 357 -6.99 13.16 14.68
C LYS A 357 -6.99 11.65 14.53
N GLU A 358 -6.44 11.14 13.44
CA GLU A 358 -6.15 9.71 13.29
C GLU A 358 -5.08 9.28 14.31
N SER A 359 -5.21 8.07 14.86
CA SER A 359 -4.34 7.57 15.92
C SER A 359 -3.32 6.57 15.40
N GLY A 360 -2.10 6.62 15.93
CA GLY A 360 -1.07 5.60 15.70
C GLY A 360 -1.19 4.37 16.61
N GLU A 361 -2.16 4.32 17.53
CA GLU A 361 -2.30 3.22 18.49
C GLU A 361 -3.05 2.02 17.89
N ASP A 362 -2.47 1.38 16.87
CA ASP A 362 -3.05 0.17 16.25
C ASP A 362 -3.39 -0.92 17.28
N HIS A 363 -2.62 -1.01 18.38
CA HIS A 363 -2.87 -1.96 19.46
C HIS A 363 -4.15 -1.68 20.29
N LEU A 364 -4.69 -0.45 20.23
CA LEU A 364 -5.98 -0.07 20.82
C LEU A 364 -7.15 -0.32 19.84
N ASN A 365 -6.87 -0.48 18.55
CA ASN A 365 -7.85 -0.75 17.50
C ASN A 365 -8.13 -2.26 17.42
N LYS A 366 -9.29 -2.69 17.92
CA LYS A 366 -9.60 -4.13 18.05
C LYS A 366 -9.99 -4.83 16.74
N ASP A 367 -10.31 -4.06 15.71
CA ASP A 367 -10.72 -4.59 14.40
C ASP A 367 -10.25 -3.60 13.30
N PRO A 368 -8.93 -3.53 13.05
CA PRO A 368 -8.33 -2.50 12.21
C PRO A 368 -8.64 -2.67 10.72
N GLU A 369 -9.26 -3.79 10.31
CA GLU A 369 -9.77 -3.97 8.96
C GLU A 369 -11.10 -3.22 8.74
N LEU A 370 -11.93 -3.11 9.78
CA LEU A 370 -13.24 -2.46 9.73
C LEU A 370 -13.28 -1.03 10.29
N PHE A 371 -12.35 -0.64 11.18
CA PHE A 371 -12.40 0.66 11.84
C PHE A 371 -11.10 1.46 11.70
N ASP A 372 -11.25 2.76 11.46
CA ASP A 372 -10.25 3.79 11.71
C ASP A 372 -10.25 4.12 13.22
N LEU A 373 -9.07 4.25 13.85
CA LEU A 373 -8.94 4.76 15.21
C LEU A 373 -8.63 6.27 15.19
N TYR A 374 -9.35 7.04 16.01
CA TYR A 374 -9.11 8.48 16.17
C TYR A 374 -8.88 8.84 17.63
N GLU A 375 -7.97 9.80 17.90
CA GLU A 375 -7.61 10.32 19.22
C GLU A 375 -7.84 11.84 19.36
N ARG A 376 -8.01 12.31 20.60
CA ARG A 376 -8.01 13.73 21.03
C ARG A 376 -7.72 13.85 22.53
N PRO A 377 -7.40 15.04 23.09
CA PRO A 377 -7.40 15.24 24.53
C PRO A 377 -8.79 15.02 25.15
N ALA A 378 -8.85 14.21 26.20
CA ALA A 378 -10.08 13.95 26.93
C ALA A 378 -10.59 15.21 27.66
N LYS A 379 -11.91 15.35 27.76
CA LYS A 379 -12.53 16.32 28.67
C LYS A 379 -12.53 15.74 30.07
N GLY A 380 -12.30 16.55 31.10
CA GLY A 380 -12.33 16.01 32.47
C GLY A 380 -12.10 17.05 33.55
N TRP A 381 -12.03 16.58 34.78
CA TRP A 381 -11.71 17.38 35.95
C TRP A 381 -11.02 16.54 37.02
N ASP A 382 -10.25 17.20 37.89
CA ASP A 382 -9.76 16.61 39.13
C ASP A 382 -9.97 17.54 40.34
N ALA A 383 -9.97 16.94 41.51
CA ALA A 383 -9.90 17.60 42.80
C ALA A 383 -8.81 16.92 43.64
N ARG A 384 -7.98 17.72 44.30
CA ARG A 384 -6.78 17.29 45.03
C ARG A 384 -6.78 17.86 46.43
N GLY A 385 -6.33 17.06 47.39
CA GLY A 385 -6.21 17.45 48.79
C GLY A 385 -4.92 16.91 49.41
N GLU A 386 -4.23 17.75 50.18
CA GLU A 386 -3.03 17.40 50.91
C GLU A 386 -3.14 17.87 52.36
N ILE A 387 -2.70 17.05 53.32
CA ILE A 387 -2.78 17.34 54.75
C ILE A 387 -1.49 16.93 55.44
N ALA A 388 -0.82 17.86 56.13
CA ALA A 388 0.40 17.60 56.89
C ALA A 388 0.10 16.77 58.15
N LEU A 389 0.97 15.83 58.50
CA LEU A 389 0.77 14.99 59.68
C LEU A 389 1.11 15.77 60.97
N PRO A 390 0.19 15.87 61.96
CA PRO A 390 0.46 16.52 63.23
C PRO A 390 1.65 15.90 63.95
N GLY A 391 2.65 16.72 64.31
CA GLY A 391 3.89 16.26 64.94
C GLY A 391 4.96 15.70 64.00
N ALA A 392 4.68 15.60 62.69
CA ALA A 392 5.63 15.16 61.67
C ALA A 392 5.53 16.04 60.40
N PRO A 393 5.97 17.32 60.45
CA PRO A 393 5.83 18.27 59.34
C PRO A 393 6.48 17.80 58.03
N GLN A 394 7.51 16.96 58.11
CA GLN A 394 8.17 16.30 56.98
C GLN A 394 7.31 15.22 56.29
N LEU A 395 6.08 14.95 56.76
CA LEU A 395 5.13 14.00 56.17
C LEU A 395 3.78 14.68 55.88
N ALA A 396 3.18 14.34 54.74
CA ALA A 396 1.82 14.73 54.40
C ALA A 396 1.08 13.58 53.70
N LEU A 397 -0.22 13.45 53.95
CA LEU A 397 -1.11 12.57 53.19
C LEU A 397 -1.63 13.32 51.95
N THR A 398 -1.79 12.60 50.85
CA THR A 398 -2.37 13.10 49.60
C THR A 398 -3.62 12.32 49.22
N GLY A 399 -4.54 13.00 48.53
CA GLY A 399 -5.71 12.39 47.93
C GLY A 399 -6.10 13.09 46.63
N LYS A 400 -6.38 12.32 45.58
CA LYS A 400 -6.89 12.78 44.29
C LYS A 400 -8.25 12.12 44.03
N TYR A 401 -9.18 12.87 43.46
CA TYR A 401 -10.32 12.32 42.74
C TYR A 401 -10.33 12.92 41.33
N PHE A 402 -10.66 12.12 40.32
CA PHE A 402 -10.75 12.60 38.95
C PHE A 402 -11.87 11.91 38.17
N GLN A 403 -12.36 12.58 37.15
CA GLN A 403 -13.23 12.00 36.14
C GLN A 403 -12.93 12.59 34.76
N TRP A 404 -12.80 11.69 33.78
CA TRP A 404 -12.71 12.03 32.36
C TRP A 404 -14.01 11.68 31.64
N LYS A 405 -14.19 12.21 30.44
CA LYS A 405 -15.33 11.97 29.56
C LYS A 405 -14.89 11.72 28.14
N GLY A 406 -15.45 10.68 27.55
CA GLY A 406 -15.01 10.11 26.28
C GLY A 406 -15.57 8.70 26.07
N GLU A 407 -15.42 8.19 24.85
CA GLU A 407 -16.03 6.91 24.46
C GLU A 407 -15.12 5.72 24.77
N GLY A 408 -13.82 5.88 24.52
CA GLY A 408 -12.75 5.06 25.09
C GLY A 408 -11.61 5.98 25.52
N VAL A 409 -11.52 6.31 26.80
CA VAL A 409 -10.45 7.14 27.36
C VAL A 409 -9.37 6.23 27.94
N ASP A 410 -8.11 6.44 27.56
CA ASP A 410 -6.98 5.81 28.24
C ASP A 410 -6.44 6.75 29.33
N VAL A 411 -6.39 6.25 30.57
CA VAL A 411 -5.92 6.97 31.74
C VAL A 411 -4.59 6.39 32.21
N ASN A 412 -3.58 7.26 32.33
CA ASN A 412 -2.18 6.90 32.61
C ASN A 412 -1.47 6.09 31.48
N SER A 413 -1.93 6.14 30.23
CA SER A 413 -1.36 5.37 29.11
C SER A 413 -1.33 3.85 29.39
N SER A 414 -2.43 3.34 29.95
CA SER A 414 -2.59 1.97 30.43
C SER A 414 -2.79 0.92 29.33
N GLY A 415 -2.98 1.33 28.07
CA GLY A 415 -3.36 0.43 26.98
C GLY A 415 -4.82 -0.07 27.09
N SER A 416 -5.63 0.54 27.97
CA SER A 416 -7.02 0.14 28.22
C SER A 416 -8.00 1.30 28.00
N LEU A 417 -8.92 1.12 27.05
CA LEU A 417 -9.93 2.12 26.71
C LEU A 417 -11.18 1.95 27.58
N GLU A 418 -11.41 2.91 28.49
CA GLU A 418 -12.54 2.93 29.42
C GLU A 418 -13.54 4.04 29.10
N LYS A 419 -14.85 3.79 29.26
CA LYS A 419 -15.88 4.81 28.98
C LYS A 419 -16.15 5.72 30.19
N ASP A 420 -16.12 7.04 29.96
CA ASP A 420 -16.29 8.10 30.98
C ASP A 420 -15.58 7.82 32.34
N PRO A 421 -14.29 7.41 32.36
CA PRO A 421 -13.68 6.80 33.52
C PRO A 421 -13.47 7.78 34.67
N ARG A 422 -13.59 7.24 35.88
CA ARG A 422 -13.41 7.94 37.14
C ARG A 422 -12.45 7.17 38.04
N GLY A 423 -11.66 7.89 38.81
CA GLY A 423 -10.69 7.27 39.69
C GLY A 423 -10.37 8.12 40.90
N HIS A 424 -9.64 7.50 41.82
CA HIS A 424 -9.12 8.14 43.01
C HIS A 424 -7.72 7.60 43.29
N SER A 425 -6.92 8.39 44.00
CA SER A 425 -5.68 7.91 44.58
C SER A 425 -5.50 8.43 45.99
N PHE A 426 -4.77 7.65 46.79
CA PHE A 426 -4.37 8.00 48.15
C PHE A 426 -2.88 7.76 48.28
N GLY A 427 -2.16 8.70 48.90
CA GLY A 427 -0.71 8.63 48.99
C GLY A 427 -0.12 9.36 50.19
N MET A 428 1.20 9.36 50.24
CA MET A 428 2.00 10.04 51.26
C MET A 428 3.24 10.68 50.62
N LYS A 429 3.45 11.97 50.90
CA LYS A 429 4.69 12.71 50.62
C LYS A 429 5.60 12.67 51.85
N TRP A 430 6.90 12.45 51.65
CA TRP A 430 7.94 12.57 52.67
C TRP A 430 9.06 13.49 52.18
N GLN A 431 9.32 14.59 52.90
CA GLN A 431 10.28 15.61 52.50
C GLN A 431 11.34 15.83 53.62
N PRO A 432 12.36 14.96 53.72
CA PRO A 432 13.35 14.98 54.81
C PRO A 432 14.22 16.25 54.88
N VAL A 433 14.36 16.97 53.77
CA VAL A 433 14.98 18.31 53.67
C VAL A 433 14.25 19.10 52.57
N PRO A 434 14.25 20.45 52.56
CA PRO A 434 13.56 21.20 51.50
C PRO A 434 13.95 20.81 50.07
N LEU A 435 15.22 20.45 49.83
CA LEU A 435 15.74 20.06 48.51
C LEU A 435 15.17 18.74 47.99
N LEU A 436 14.88 17.76 48.86
CA LEU A 436 14.64 16.37 48.45
C LEU A 436 13.33 15.85 49.05
N GLY A 437 12.44 15.40 48.17
CA GLY A 437 11.17 14.78 48.54
C GLY A 437 10.97 13.42 47.87
N PHE A 438 10.12 12.61 48.49
CA PHE A 438 9.68 11.30 48.03
C PHE A 438 8.16 11.21 48.12
N SER A 439 7.55 10.37 47.29
CA SER A 439 6.11 10.10 47.31
C SER A 439 5.82 8.63 47.04
N ALA A 440 4.77 8.11 47.68
CA ALA A 440 4.14 6.84 47.30
C ALA A 440 2.63 7.06 47.22
N GLU A 441 2.01 6.67 46.10
CA GLU A 441 0.61 6.87 45.80
C GLU A 441 -0.01 5.59 45.23
N HIS A 442 -1.16 5.18 45.74
CA HIS A 442 -1.94 4.06 45.20
C HIS A 442 -3.16 4.60 44.45
N GLN A 443 -3.24 4.34 43.14
CA GLN A 443 -4.29 4.85 42.25
C GLN A 443 -5.23 3.72 41.80
N LYS A 444 -6.55 3.96 41.86
CA LYS A 444 -7.59 3.06 41.36
C LYS A 444 -8.50 3.75 40.36
N ILE A 445 -8.85 3.03 39.29
CA ILE A 445 -9.68 3.50 38.17
C ILE A 445 -10.88 2.56 38.05
N ASN A 446 -12.08 3.13 37.91
CA ASN A 446 -13.40 2.47 37.78
C ASN A 446 -13.76 1.40 38.84
N GLY A 447 -12.91 1.15 39.85
CA GLY A 447 -13.08 0.15 40.90
C GLY A 447 -12.23 -1.12 40.72
N GLY A 448 -11.38 -1.18 39.70
CA GLY A 448 -10.51 -2.33 39.41
C GLY A 448 -9.32 -2.49 40.38
N GLU A 449 -8.33 -3.24 39.91
CA GLU A 449 -7.03 -3.33 40.58
C GLU A 449 -6.34 -1.95 40.59
N GLY A 450 -5.41 -1.76 41.52
CA GLY A 450 -4.84 -0.46 41.82
C GLY A 450 -3.33 -0.48 41.77
N ASN A 451 -2.77 0.49 41.08
CA ASN A 451 -1.33 0.55 40.81
C ASN A 451 -0.62 1.41 41.84
N TRP A 452 0.65 1.11 42.11
CA TRP A 452 1.53 1.89 42.98
C TRP A 452 2.47 2.76 42.16
N ILE A 453 2.32 4.07 42.31
CA ILE A 453 3.21 5.08 41.74
C ILE A 453 4.12 5.58 42.87
N VAL A 454 5.43 5.34 42.74
CA VAL A 454 6.45 5.93 43.61
C VAL A 454 7.15 7.07 42.89
N GLY A 455 7.70 8.03 43.63
CA GLY A 455 8.43 9.14 43.05
C GLY A 455 9.48 9.75 43.97
N ALA A 456 10.46 10.40 43.36
CA ALA A 456 11.53 11.14 44.02
C ALA A 456 11.73 12.48 43.28
N ASN A 457 11.76 13.59 44.04
CA ASN A 457 11.86 14.94 43.51
C ASN A 457 12.96 15.77 44.16
N LEU A 458 13.62 16.57 43.33
CA LEU A 458 14.61 17.57 43.71
C LEU A 458 14.00 18.96 43.47
N ASN A 459 13.76 19.70 44.55
CA ASN A 459 13.04 20.98 44.57
C ASN A 459 13.99 22.13 44.89
N TRP A 460 14.62 22.70 43.85
CA TRP A 460 15.51 23.85 44.01
C TRP A 460 14.71 25.15 44.23
N SER A 461 14.99 25.84 45.33
CA SER A 461 14.38 27.14 45.67
C SER A 461 15.43 28.24 45.61
N PHE A 462 15.31 29.16 44.65
CA PHE A 462 16.32 30.22 44.43
C PHE A 462 16.35 31.27 45.55
N ASP A 463 15.30 31.33 46.38
CA ASP A 463 15.22 32.16 47.59
C ASP A 463 15.98 31.58 48.81
N LEU A 464 16.60 30.39 48.72
CA LEU A 464 17.23 29.69 49.86
C LEU A 464 18.68 29.26 49.55
N THR A 465 19.57 29.39 50.53
CA THR A 465 20.95 28.86 50.41
C THR A 465 20.96 27.33 50.39
N LEU A 466 22.02 26.72 49.85
CA LEU A 466 22.15 25.25 49.80
C LEU A 466 22.10 24.61 51.20
N ASP A 467 22.75 25.23 52.19
CA ASP A 467 22.72 24.77 53.58
C ASP A 467 21.30 24.78 54.16
N GLU A 468 20.48 25.78 53.84
CA GLU A 468 19.06 25.83 54.23
C GLU A 468 18.22 24.79 53.49
N GLN A 469 18.51 24.56 52.21
CA GLN A 469 17.80 23.56 51.40
C GLN A 469 18.16 22.12 51.81
N LEU A 470 19.31 21.91 52.46
CA LEU A 470 19.74 20.66 53.08
C LEU A 470 19.43 20.58 54.59
N ASN A 471 18.79 21.60 55.18
CA ASN A 471 18.53 21.65 56.62
C ASN A 471 17.30 20.82 57.01
N THR A 472 17.51 19.76 57.78
CA THR A 472 16.43 18.89 58.30
C THR A 472 15.46 19.60 59.25
N GLN A 473 15.82 20.75 59.82
CA GLN A 473 14.92 21.58 60.63
C GLN A 473 14.01 22.49 59.78
N LYS A 474 14.29 22.64 58.48
CA LYS A 474 13.39 23.27 57.50
C LYS A 474 12.54 22.23 56.74
N ALA A 475 12.61 20.96 57.12
CA ALA A 475 11.89 19.87 56.46
C ALA A 475 10.37 19.97 56.66
N ALA A 476 9.64 20.28 55.58
CA ALA A 476 8.19 20.33 55.56
C ALA A 476 7.65 19.81 54.22
N ALA A 477 6.75 18.83 54.26
CA ALA A 477 6.04 18.30 53.08
C ALA A 477 4.91 19.23 52.60
N ILE A 478 4.37 20.06 53.50
CA ILE A 478 3.54 21.22 53.18
C ILE A 478 4.23 22.45 53.79
N ARG A 479 4.75 23.34 52.94
CA ARG A 479 5.42 24.57 53.38
C ARG A 479 4.37 25.60 53.88
N PRO A 480 4.68 26.42 54.91
CA PRO A 480 3.82 27.52 55.38
C PRO A 480 3.52 28.53 54.28
N LEU A 481 2.41 29.26 54.35
CA LEU A 481 1.90 30.07 53.23
C LEU A 481 2.89 31.10 52.65
N ALA A 482 3.65 31.78 53.52
CA ALA A 482 4.67 32.75 53.11
C ALA A 482 5.76 32.14 52.22
N GLU A 483 6.11 30.86 52.45
CA GLU A 483 7.03 30.10 51.60
C GLU A 483 6.31 29.38 50.45
N ALA A 484 5.08 28.91 50.69
CA ALA A 484 4.28 28.14 49.74
C ALA A 484 3.94 28.93 48.47
N ARG A 485 3.84 30.27 48.54
CA ARG A 485 3.43 31.14 47.42
C ARG A 485 4.10 30.83 46.07
N LYS A 486 5.32 30.30 46.06
CA LYS A 486 6.10 29.90 44.86
C LYS A 486 6.13 28.39 44.55
N ASP A 487 5.31 27.57 45.20
CA ASP A 487 5.16 26.14 44.87
C ASP A 487 4.38 25.95 43.57
N PHE A 488 4.67 24.86 42.85
CA PHE A 488 4.03 24.49 41.60
C PHE A 488 2.51 24.29 41.75
N VAL A 489 1.76 24.47 40.66
CA VAL A 489 0.31 24.22 40.66
C VAL A 489 0.03 22.71 40.79
N GLU A 490 -0.86 22.34 41.69
CA GLU A 490 -1.31 20.96 41.84
C GLU A 490 -2.43 20.64 40.83
N ARG A 491 -2.03 20.07 39.68
CA ARG A 491 -2.88 19.68 38.54
C ARG A 491 -2.34 18.43 37.85
N ASP A 492 -3.06 17.92 36.87
CA ASP A 492 -2.64 16.83 36.00
C ASP A 492 -2.02 17.39 34.72
N TYR A 493 -0.78 17.02 34.43
CA TYR A 493 0.00 17.56 33.32
C TYR A 493 0.11 16.59 32.13
N SER A 494 -0.42 15.37 32.25
CA SER A 494 -0.15 14.19 31.39
C SER A 494 -0.93 14.11 30.06
N VAL A 495 -1.83 15.06 29.77
CA VAL A 495 -2.70 15.08 28.58
C VAL A 495 -3.36 13.71 28.30
N VAL A 496 -4.24 13.30 29.21
CA VAL A 496 -5.15 12.13 29.04
C VAL A 496 -5.90 12.22 27.70
N LEU A 497 -5.99 11.10 26.97
CA LEU A 497 -6.58 11.04 25.63
C LEU A 497 -7.91 10.26 25.62
N ASP A 498 -8.81 10.71 24.76
CA ASP A 498 -10.11 10.13 24.42
C ASP A 498 -10.04 9.62 22.98
N TYR A 499 -10.36 8.35 22.80
CA TYR A 499 -10.31 7.62 21.54
C TYR A 499 -11.73 7.24 21.08
N LYS A 500 -11.92 7.14 19.78
CA LYS A 500 -13.12 6.56 19.15
C LYS A 500 -12.72 5.66 17.98
N HIS A 501 -13.53 4.65 17.73
CA HIS A 501 -13.52 3.91 16.48
C HIS A 501 -14.48 4.59 15.50
N LYS A 502 -14.18 4.55 14.21
CA LYS A 502 -15.06 5.01 13.13
C LYS A 502 -15.02 3.99 12.02
N GLU A 503 -16.19 3.51 11.58
CA GLU A 503 -16.31 2.54 10.50
C GLU A 503 -15.63 3.05 9.23
N LYS A 504 -14.79 2.20 8.64
CA LYS A 504 -14.21 2.42 7.31
C LYS A 504 -15.33 2.41 6.28
N GLN A 505 -15.19 3.25 5.25
CA GLN A 505 -16.06 3.15 4.08
C GLN A 505 -15.56 1.98 3.23
N VAL A 506 -16.05 0.80 3.56
CA VAL A 506 -15.83 -0.43 2.79
C VAL A 506 -16.80 -0.40 1.61
N GLU A 507 -16.29 -0.62 0.40
CA GLU A 507 -17.13 -0.81 -0.80
C GLU A 507 -18.11 -1.97 -0.58
N PRO A 508 -19.35 -1.93 -1.12
CA PRO A 508 -20.33 -2.98 -0.89
C PRO A 508 -19.80 -4.35 -1.33
N PHE A 509 -19.90 -5.36 -0.47
CA PHE A 509 -19.55 -6.74 -0.81
C PHE A 509 -20.70 -7.37 -1.60
N GLU A 510 -20.59 -7.37 -2.92
CA GLU A 510 -21.65 -7.81 -3.83
C GLU A 510 -21.09 -8.54 -5.07
N PHE A 511 -21.94 -9.35 -5.71
CA PHE A 511 -21.65 -9.94 -7.01
C PHE A 511 -21.83 -8.90 -8.11
N VAL A 512 -21.01 -8.94 -9.16
CA VAL A 512 -21.13 -8.05 -10.34
C VAL A 512 -22.51 -8.16 -11.01
N PHE A 513 -23.15 -9.32 -10.89
CA PHE A 513 -24.52 -9.55 -11.35
C PHE A 513 -25.34 -10.20 -10.22
N SER A 514 -26.52 -9.67 -9.95
CA SER A 514 -27.48 -10.23 -8.97
C SER A 514 -28.33 -11.36 -9.55
N VAL A 515 -28.37 -11.48 -10.87
CA VAL A 515 -28.94 -12.61 -11.62
C VAL A 515 -27.93 -13.04 -12.68
N LEU A 516 -27.65 -14.34 -12.76
CA LEU A 516 -26.94 -14.98 -13.86
C LEU A 516 -27.95 -15.89 -14.56
N SER A 517 -28.13 -15.74 -15.87
CA SER A 517 -29.03 -16.59 -16.65
C SER A 517 -28.23 -17.62 -17.43
N LEU A 518 -28.68 -18.88 -17.41
CA LEU A 518 -28.23 -19.94 -18.31
C LEU A 518 -29.44 -20.63 -18.94
N THR A 519 -29.28 -21.15 -20.15
CA THR A 519 -30.18 -22.18 -20.69
C THR A 519 -29.74 -23.53 -20.12
N ALA A 520 -30.69 -24.39 -19.76
CA ALA A 520 -30.40 -25.78 -19.46
C ALA A 520 -29.95 -26.49 -20.75
N PRO A 521 -29.01 -27.45 -20.69
CA PRO A 521 -28.83 -28.38 -21.79
C PRO A 521 -30.12 -29.20 -21.97
N VAL A 522 -30.37 -29.64 -23.20
CA VAL A 522 -31.52 -30.49 -23.56
C VAL A 522 -31.63 -31.74 -22.66
N PRO A 523 -32.83 -32.26 -22.35
CA PRO A 523 -33.00 -33.33 -21.36
C PRO A 523 -32.29 -34.65 -21.69
N SER A 524 -31.91 -34.84 -22.95
CA SER A 524 -31.09 -35.92 -23.51
C SER A 524 -29.59 -35.81 -23.15
N ALA A 525 -29.10 -34.63 -22.78
CA ALA A 525 -27.67 -34.36 -22.64
C ALA A 525 -27.00 -35.16 -21.50
N PRO A 526 -25.87 -35.85 -21.76
CA PRO A 526 -25.22 -36.72 -20.77
C PRO A 526 -24.40 -35.99 -19.70
N GLN A 527 -24.18 -34.67 -19.83
CA GLN A 527 -23.27 -33.90 -18.97
C GLN A 527 -24.00 -32.98 -17.97
N ALA A 528 -23.43 -32.83 -16.78
CA ALA A 528 -23.96 -31.91 -15.77
C ALA A 528 -23.69 -30.44 -16.15
N LEU A 529 -24.69 -29.57 -15.98
CA LEU A 529 -24.51 -28.14 -16.16
C LEU A 529 -23.64 -27.59 -15.02
N VAL A 530 -22.52 -26.97 -15.35
CA VAL A 530 -21.55 -26.39 -14.41
C VAL A 530 -21.45 -24.88 -14.65
N SER A 531 -21.66 -24.09 -13.60
CA SER A 531 -21.59 -22.62 -13.64
C SER A 531 -20.58 -22.11 -12.63
N PRO A 532 -19.59 -21.28 -13.01
CA PRO A 532 -18.89 -20.47 -12.02
C PRO A 532 -19.86 -19.45 -11.39
N SER A 533 -19.55 -19.00 -10.17
CA SER A 533 -20.17 -17.80 -9.61
C SER A 533 -19.66 -16.54 -10.35
N PRO A 534 -20.46 -15.46 -10.46
CA PRO A 534 -19.98 -14.16 -10.91
C PRO A 534 -18.82 -13.64 -10.05
N GLU A 535 -18.03 -12.71 -10.59
CA GLU A 535 -17.01 -11.98 -9.82
C GLU A 535 -17.66 -11.27 -8.61
N LEU A 536 -16.97 -11.31 -7.47
CA LEU A 536 -17.30 -10.52 -6.28
C LEU A 536 -16.49 -9.22 -6.28
N ARG A 537 -17.15 -8.11 -5.92
CA ARG A 537 -16.52 -6.80 -5.76
C ARG A 537 -16.75 -6.23 -4.36
N GLY A 538 -15.93 -5.24 -4.04
CA GLY A 538 -15.91 -4.58 -2.74
C GLY A 538 -15.57 -5.50 -1.57
N GLY A 539 -16.11 -5.19 -0.39
CA GLY A 539 -15.83 -5.89 0.84
C GLY A 539 -14.42 -5.64 1.42
N ILE A 540 -14.12 -6.39 2.47
CA ILE A 540 -12.89 -6.31 3.26
C ILE A 540 -11.73 -6.94 2.49
N LYS A 541 -10.62 -6.20 2.35
CA LYS A 541 -9.41 -6.70 1.69
C LYS A 541 -8.80 -7.85 2.49
N ASN A 542 -8.33 -8.89 1.79
CA ASN A 542 -7.71 -10.11 2.34
C ASN A 542 -8.62 -11.00 3.20
N ALA A 543 -9.92 -10.68 3.36
CA ALA A 543 -10.87 -11.55 4.02
C ALA A 543 -11.11 -12.84 3.22
N GLN A 544 -11.42 -13.94 3.91
CA GLN A 544 -11.73 -15.21 3.24
C GLN A 544 -13.18 -15.17 2.72
N VAL A 545 -13.41 -15.80 1.57
CA VAL A 545 -14.75 -15.95 0.99
C VAL A 545 -15.13 -17.43 1.05
N ARG A 546 -16.38 -17.69 1.46
CA ARG A 546 -16.95 -19.04 1.52
C ARG A 546 -18.35 -19.05 0.91
N TYR A 547 -18.65 -20.02 0.07
CA TYR A 547 -19.93 -20.11 -0.66
C TYR A 547 -20.86 -21.15 -0.04
N GLU A 548 -22.16 -20.88 -0.05
CA GLU A 548 -23.23 -21.85 0.29
C GLU A 548 -24.39 -21.78 -0.70
N LEU A 549 -25.14 -22.88 -0.78
CA LEU A 549 -26.35 -22.99 -1.58
C LEU A 549 -27.55 -22.46 -0.77
N GLY A 550 -28.27 -21.50 -1.34
CA GLY A 550 -29.50 -20.95 -0.76
C GLY A 550 -30.74 -21.75 -1.15
N ALA A 551 -31.85 -21.07 -1.41
CA ALA A 551 -33.04 -21.69 -1.97
C ALA A 551 -32.81 -22.23 -3.39
N VAL A 552 -33.24 -23.48 -3.64
CA VAL A 552 -33.36 -24.06 -4.99
C VAL A 552 -34.84 -24.25 -5.30
N VAL A 553 -35.25 -23.84 -6.50
CA VAL A 553 -36.62 -23.97 -7.01
C VAL A 553 -36.61 -24.88 -8.22
N SER A 554 -37.41 -25.95 -8.19
CA SER A 554 -37.53 -26.94 -9.27
C SER A 554 -38.94 -27.01 -9.85
N GLY A 555 -39.05 -27.46 -11.10
CA GLY A 555 -40.30 -27.64 -11.82
C GLY A 555 -41.29 -28.59 -11.12
N ARG A 556 -42.59 -28.43 -11.39
CA ARG A 556 -43.66 -29.07 -10.60
C ARG A 556 -43.84 -30.58 -10.81
N ASN A 557 -43.44 -31.12 -11.97
CA ASN A 557 -43.73 -32.50 -12.35
C ASN A 557 -42.42 -33.27 -12.63
N GLY A 558 -41.85 -33.83 -11.57
CA GLY A 558 -40.71 -34.73 -11.67
C GLY A 558 -40.32 -35.31 -10.32
N LYS A 559 -40.38 -36.64 -10.17
CA LYS A 559 -39.69 -37.30 -9.05
C LYS A 559 -38.21 -37.36 -9.41
N ALA A 560 -37.40 -36.46 -8.85
CA ALA A 560 -35.95 -36.54 -8.97
C ALA A 560 -35.46 -37.95 -8.60
N ALA A 561 -34.59 -38.53 -9.43
CA ALA A 561 -33.99 -39.84 -9.16
C ALA A 561 -33.27 -39.79 -7.80
N SER A 562 -33.49 -40.80 -6.95
CA SER A 562 -33.24 -40.69 -5.51
C SER A 562 -31.75 -40.62 -5.17
N GLY A 563 -31.22 -39.39 -5.10
CA GLY A 563 -29.83 -39.10 -4.76
C GLY A 563 -29.31 -37.80 -5.39
N LEU A 564 -29.80 -37.46 -6.60
CA LEU A 564 -29.35 -36.29 -7.35
C LEU A 564 -29.78 -34.98 -6.66
N LYS A 565 -28.84 -34.02 -6.57
CA LYS A 565 -29.02 -32.68 -6.00
C LYS A 565 -28.10 -31.69 -6.69
N VAL A 566 -28.52 -30.42 -6.72
CA VAL A 566 -27.62 -29.29 -7.00
C VAL A 566 -26.58 -29.19 -5.90
N THR A 567 -25.32 -28.96 -6.26
CA THR A 567 -24.19 -28.76 -5.34
C THR A 567 -23.45 -27.47 -5.63
N ILE A 568 -22.67 -26.99 -4.66
CA ILE A 568 -21.76 -25.86 -4.83
C ILE A 568 -20.42 -26.16 -4.14
N ASP A 569 -19.31 -25.78 -4.76
CA ASP A 569 -17.99 -25.77 -4.14
C ASP A 569 -17.89 -24.59 -3.15
N PRO A 570 -17.60 -24.83 -1.86
CA PRO A 570 -17.58 -23.79 -0.84
C PRO A 570 -16.38 -22.84 -0.91
N GLN A 571 -15.36 -23.11 -1.73
CA GLN A 571 -14.18 -22.27 -1.93
C GLN A 571 -14.19 -21.56 -3.30
N THR A 572 -14.58 -22.26 -4.37
CA THR A 572 -14.57 -21.70 -5.73
C THR A 572 -15.91 -21.09 -6.15
N GLY A 573 -17.01 -21.40 -5.46
CA GLY A 573 -18.36 -20.95 -5.83
C GLY A 573 -18.89 -21.61 -7.09
N LEU A 574 -18.26 -22.70 -7.55
CA LEU A 574 -18.68 -23.48 -8.71
C LEU A 574 -19.97 -24.24 -8.40
N VAL A 575 -21.05 -23.93 -9.11
CA VAL A 575 -22.36 -24.60 -8.99
C VAL A 575 -22.42 -25.75 -9.99
N THR A 576 -22.94 -26.91 -9.56
CA THR A 576 -23.19 -28.07 -10.43
C THR A 576 -24.65 -28.49 -10.34
N ILE A 577 -25.30 -28.63 -11.49
CA ILE A 577 -26.67 -29.13 -11.66
C ILE A 577 -26.58 -30.44 -12.46
N PRO A 578 -26.73 -31.62 -11.81
CA PRO A 578 -26.73 -32.91 -12.49
C PRO A 578 -27.83 -33.05 -13.57
N PRO A 579 -27.63 -33.91 -14.59
CA PRO A 579 -28.64 -34.22 -15.59
C PRO A 579 -29.98 -34.65 -14.96
N GLY A 580 -31.09 -34.31 -15.61
CA GLY A 580 -32.44 -34.65 -15.15
C GLY A 580 -32.96 -33.84 -13.95
N ILE A 581 -32.23 -32.84 -13.43
CA ILE A 581 -32.77 -31.88 -12.45
C ILE A 581 -33.29 -30.63 -13.17
N ARG A 582 -34.61 -30.57 -13.40
CA ARG A 582 -35.33 -29.34 -13.83
C ARG A 582 -35.37 -28.31 -12.69
N ALA A 583 -34.24 -27.63 -12.45
CA ALA A 583 -34.14 -26.46 -11.59
C ALA A 583 -34.39 -25.19 -12.42
N HIS A 584 -35.24 -24.27 -11.94
CA HIS A 584 -35.48 -22.98 -12.60
C HIS A 584 -34.73 -21.81 -11.93
N SER A 585 -34.41 -21.94 -10.63
CA SER A 585 -33.67 -20.91 -9.89
C SER A 585 -32.84 -21.55 -8.79
N VAL A 586 -31.57 -21.19 -8.72
CA VAL A 586 -30.60 -21.60 -7.69
C VAL A 586 -30.01 -20.35 -7.05
N GLN A 587 -30.35 -20.09 -5.79
CA GLN A 587 -29.75 -19.02 -5.02
C GLN A 587 -28.35 -19.44 -4.54
N VAL A 588 -27.38 -18.55 -4.66
CA VAL A 588 -26.03 -18.73 -4.12
C VAL A 588 -25.71 -17.58 -3.17
N ILE A 589 -25.13 -17.90 -2.02
CA ILE A 589 -24.74 -16.94 -0.99
C ILE A 589 -23.22 -17.03 -0.82
N ALA A 590 -22.53 -15.89 -0.92
CA ALA A 590 -21.13 -15.78 -0.51
C ALA A 590 -21.05 -15.08 0.84
N TYR A 591 -20.27 -15.66 1.75
CA TYR A 591 -19.94 -15.13 3.06
C TYR A 591 -18.51 -14.61 3.05
N GLN A 592 -18.31 -13.36 3.47
CA GLN A 592 -16.99 -12.81 3.73
C GLN A 592 -16.66 -12.95 5.21
N GLU A 593 -15.63 -13.74 5.52
CA GLU A 593 -15.26 -14.14 6.87
C GLU A 593 -13.89 -13.54 7.27
N VAL A 594 -13.86 -12.93 8.46
CA VAL A 594 -12.64 -12.39 9.11
C VAL A 594 -12.57 -12.95 10.52
N GLY A 595 -11.44 -13.58 10.87
CA GLY A 595 -11.25 -14.19 12.19
C GLY A 595 -12.24 -15.31 12.54
N GLY A 596 -12.84 -15.96 11.54
CA GLY A 596 -13.90 -16.96 11.74
C GLY A 596 -15.28 -16.37 12.08
N GLN A 597 -15.51 -15.09 11.81
CA GLN A 597 -16.82 -14.45 11.88
C GLN A 597 -17.23 -13.90 10.51
N VAL A 598 -18.46 -14.18 10.09
CA VAL A 598 -19.10 -13.53 8.94
C VAL A 598 -19.19 -12.02 9.22
N LYS A 599 -18.61 -11.22 8.33
CA LYS A 599 -18.68 -9.74 8.36
C LYS A 599 -19.61 -9.17 7.29
N SER A 600 -19.74 -9.84 6.15
CA SER A 600 -20.58 -9.40 5.02
C SER A 600 -21.08 -10.59 4.22
N THR A 601 -22.18 -10.39 3.48
CA THR A 601 -22.83 -11.44 2.68
C THR A 601 -23.29 -10.88 1.33
N ALA A 602 -22.88 -11.53 0.24
CA ALA A 602 -23.37 -11.27 -1.11
C ALA A 602 -24.32 -12.39 -1.54
N THR A 603 -25.20 -12.14 -2.51
CA THR A 603 -26.15 -13.15 -3.02
C THR A 603 -26.47 -12.89 -4.48
N TYR A 604 -26.51 -13.94 -5.30
CA TYR A 604 -27.07 -13.89 -6.66
C TYR A 604 -28.07 -15.06 -6.87
N GLN A 605 -28.88 -14.95 -7.91
CA GLN A 605 -29.71 -16.03 -8.42
C GLN A 605 -29.12 -16.54 -9.73
N LEU A 606 -28.79 -17.83 -9.80
CA LEU A 606 -28.63 -18.54 -11.06
C LEU A 606 -30.04 -18.92 -11.55
N SER A 607 -30.55 -18.18 -12.54
CA SER A 607 -31.78 -18.53 -13.25
C SER A 607 -31.44 -19.49 -14.37
N VAL A 608 -32.16 -20.61 -14.43
CA VAL A 608 -32.00 -21.62 -15.48
C VAL A 608 -33.32 -21.70 -16.24
N THR A 609 -33.28 -21.33 -17.51
CA THR A 609 -34.40 -21.51 -18.43
C THR A 609 -34.31 -22.92 -19.00
N GLU A 610 -35.42 -23.65 -19.08
CA GLU A 610 -35.45 -24.86 -19.94
C GLU A 610 -35.19 -24.40 -21.41
N PRO A 611 -34.63 -25.25 -22.30
CA PRO A 611 -34.61 -24.94 -23.73
C PRO A 611 -36.04 -24.70 -24.24
N LEU A 612 -36.14 -23.89 -25.30
CA LEU A 612 -37.41 -23.61 -25.96
C LEU A 612 -37.65 -24.69 -27.03
N ASP A 613 -38.93 -24.97 -27.24
CA ASP A 613 -39.56 -25.91 -28.17
C ASP A 613 -40.81 -25.10 -28.56
N SER A 614 -40.75 -24.49 -29.75
CA SER A 614 -41.49 -23.27 -30.06
C SER A 614 -42.80 -23.51 -30.82
N ASP A 615 -42.91 -24.62 -31.56
CA ASP A 615 -44.14 -25.08 -32.22
C ASP A 615 -44.77 -26.32 -31.54
N GLY A 616 -43.97 -27.25 -31.01
CA GLY A 616 -44.42 -28.39 -30.21
C GLY A 616 -44.18 -29.78 -30.80
N ASP A 617 -43.28 -29.97 -31.77
CA ASP A 617 -43.01 -31.29 -32.37
C ASP A 617 -42.23 -32.23 -31.41
N GLY A 618 -41.27 -31.69 -30.65
CA GLY A 618 -40.43 -32.39 -29.69
C GLY A 618 -38.92 -32.22 -29.89
N LEU A 619 -38.51 -31.58 -30.99
CA LEU A 619 -37.20 -30.95 -31.19
C LEU A 619 -37.17 -29.61 -30.40
N TYR A 620 -35.99 -29.06 -30.11
CA TYR A 620 -35.87 -27.76 -29.42
C TYR A 620 -35.26 -26.72 -30.37
N ASP A 621 -35.53 -25.42 -30.19
CA ASP A 621 -35.05 -24.30 -31.04
C ASP A 621 -33.53 -24.32 -31.33
N VAL A 622 -32.75 -24.97 -30.45
CA VAL A 622 -31.28 -25.09 -30.49
C VAL A 622 -30.78 -26.39 -31.15
N GLU A 623 -31.65 -27.38 -31.31
CA GLU A 623 -31.44 -28.57 -32.13
C GLU A 623 -31.90 -28.27 -33.56
N GLU A 624 -33.00 -27.54 -33.74
CA GLU A 624 -33.50 -27.03 -35.02
C GLU A 624 -32.46 -26.14 -35.74
N GLU A 625 -31.80 -25.19 -35.05
CA GLU A 625 -30.68 -24.42 -35.60
C GLU A 625 -29.48 -25.31 -36.03
N GLN A 626 -29.37 -26.54 -35.50
CA GLN A 626 -28.33 -27.51 -35.89
C GLN A 626 -28.72 -28.34 -37.13
N TYR A 627 -29.99 -28.71 -37.27
CA TYR A 627 -30.51 -29.45 -38.43
C TYR A 627 -30.85 -28.53 -39.62
N GLY A 628 -31.10 -27.24 -39.36
CA GLY A 628 -31.35 -26.21 -40.37
C GLY A 628 -32.82 -25.84 -40.55
N THR A 629 -33.70 -26.36 -39.70
CA THR A 629 -35.16 -26.24 -39.77
C THR A 629 -35.68 -24.88 -39.25
N ASP A 630 -36.99 -24.58 -39.40
CA ASP A 630 -37.60 -23.32 -38.89
C ASP A 630 -38.30 -23.55 -37.53
N PRO A 631 -37.78 -23.00 -36.41
CA PRO A 631 -38.30 -23.21 -35.04
C PRO A 631 -39.74 -22.75 -34.73
N HIS A 632 -40.59 -22.54 -35.73
CA HIS A 632 -41.97 -22.14 -35.58
C HIS A 632 -42.90 -22.90 -36.55
N ASN A 633 -42.41 -23.96 -37.18
CA ASN A 633 -43.09 -24.76 -38.19
C ASN A 633 -42.68 -26.25 -38.08
N PRO A 634 -43.50 -27.12 -37.46
CA PRO A 634 -43.13 -28.47 -37.02
C PRO A 634 -43.12 -29.53 -38.15
N ASP A 635 -42.85 -29.09 -39.36
CA ASP A 635 -43.06 -29.72 -40.67
C ASP A 635 -42.43 -28.72 -41.67
N THR A 636 -41.10 -28.63 -41.65
CA THR A 636 -40.36 -27.44 -42.14
C THR A 636 -40.54 -27.22 -43.65
N ASP A 637 -40.54 -28.29 -44.44
CA ASP A 637 -40.65 -28.20 -45.90
C ASP A 637 -42.08 -28.46 -46.45
N GLY A 638 -42.94 -29.13 -45.68
CA GLY A 638 -44.37 -29.29 -45.95
C GLY A 638 -44.78 -30.64 -46.56
N ASP A 639 -43.94 -31.67 -46.49
CA ASP A 639 -44.22 -33.05 -46.92
C ASP A 639 -45.38 -33.70 -46.11
N GLY A 640 -45.42 -33.47 -44.79
CA GLY A 640 -46.44 -33.97 -43.87
C GLY A 640 -45.98 -34.96 -42.79
N MET A 641 -44.69 -35.29 -42.73
CA MET A 641 -43.99 -35.73 -41.52
C MET A 641 -43.73 -34.54 -40.58
N THR A 642 -42.91 -34.73 -39.55
CA THR A 642 -42.47 -33.67 -38.65
C THR A 642 -40.95 -33.76 -38.47
N ASP A 643 -40.27 -32.63 -38.35
CA ASP A 643 -38.81 -32.53 -38.31
C ASP A 643 -38.20 -33.53 -37.31
N LYS A 644 -38.80 -33.66 -36.12
CA LYS A 644 -38.43 -34.67 -35.11
C LYS A 644 -38.67 -36.11 -35.58
N GLU A 645 -39.77 -36.43 -36.23
CA GLU A 645 -40.06 -37.79 -36.70
C GLU A 645 -39.10 -38.20 -37.85
N GLU A 646 -38.76 -37.27 -38.74
CA GLU A 646 -37.80 -37.48 -39.83
C GLU A 646 -36.38 -37.72 -39.32
N ILE A 647 -35.91 -36.90 -38.37
CA ILE A 647 -34.60 -37.07 -37.73
C ILE A 647 -34.52 -38.39 -36.92
N ASP A 648 -35.64 -38.88 -36.38
CA ASP A 648 -35.69 -40.19 -35.71
C ASP A 648 -35.81 -41.37 -36.71
N ALA A 649 -36.22 -41.11 -37.97
CA ALA A 649 -36.29 -42.08 -39.06
C ALA A 649 -34.99 -42.17 -39.88
N GLY A 650 -34.27 -41.04 -40.04
CA GLY A 650 -33.09 -40.89 -40.88
C GLY A 650 -33.31 -40.12 -42.19
N LEU A 651 -34.46 -39.46 -42.35
CA LEU A 651 -34.81 -38.62 -43.51
C LEU A 651 -34.27 -37.18 -43.34
N ASN A 652 -34.44 -36.33 -44.36
CA ASN A 652 -33.92 -34.97 -44.40
C ASN A 652 -35.04 -33.90 -44.34
N PRO A 653 -35.29 -33.24 -43.18
CA PRO A 653 -36.41 -32.31 -42.94
C PRO A 653 -36.25 -30.92 -43.59
N LEU A 654 -35.75 -30.92 -44.83
CA LEU A 654 -35.48 -29.76 -45.68
C LEU A 654 -35.70 -30.08 -47.18
N ASP A 655 -36.11 -31.30 -47.53
CA ASP A 655 -36.37 -31.73 -48.90
C ASP A 655 -37.77 -32.38 -49.01
N PRO A 656 -38.81 -31.63 -49.45
CA PRO A 656 -40.24 -32.00 -49.38
C PRO A 656 -40.65 -33.06 -50.42
N ASN A 657 -39.77 -34.03 -50.61
CA ASN A 657 -39.73 -34.99 -51.71
C ASN A 657 -39.26 -36.37 -51.22
N ASP A 658 -38.55 -36.50 -50.08
CA ASP A 658 -37.97 -37.79 -49.63
C ASP A 658 -38.93 -38.66 -48.78
N GLY A 659 -40.04 -38.10 -48.29
CA GLY A 659 -41.07 -38.79 -47.49
C GLY A 659 -42.34 -39.23 -48.23
N VAL A 660 -42.51 -38.89 -49.52
CA VAL A 660 -43.72 -39.19 -50.31
C VAL A 660 -43.48 -40.37 -51.26
N ASP A 661 -44.07 -41.51 -50.92
CA ASP A 661 -44.18 -42.74 -51.72
C ASP A 661 -45.69 -43.01 -51.98
N THR A 662 -46.13 -42.87 -53.24
CA THR A 662 -47.56 -42.92 -53.61
C THR A 662 -48.13 -44.32 -53.77
N ASP A 663 -47.34 -45.34 -54.12
CA ASP A 663 -47.84 -46.69 -54.40
C ASP A 663 -47.31 -47.82 -53.50
N GLY A 664 -46.21 -47.58 -52.78
CA GLY A 664 -45.70 -48.41 -51.69
C GLY A 664 -44.53 -49.33 -52.06
N ASP A 665 -43.70 -48.95 -53.02
CA ASP A 665 -42.62 -49.79 -53.57
C ASP A 665 -41.27 -49.66 -52.86
N GLY A 666 -40.93 -48.46 -52.39
CA GLY A 666 -39.65 -48.15 -51.72
C GLY A 666 -38.88 -46.96 -52.29
N ILE A 667 -39.25 -46.44 -53.46
CA ILE A 667 -38.78 -45.15 -54.01
C ILE A 667 -39.76 -44.03 -53.63
N SER A 668 -39.31 -42.78 -53.62
CA SER A 668 -40.17 -41.59 -53.50
C SER A 668 -40.64 -41.05 -54.85
N ASP A 669 -41.83 -40.45 -54.92
CA ASP A 669 -42.48 -39.85 -56.11
C ASP A 669 -41.51 -38.98 -56.97
N ALA A 670 -40.55 -38.32 -56.33
CA ALA A 670 -39.59 -37.41 -56.95
C ALA A 670 -38.28 -38.08 -57.40
N GLU A 671 -37.84 -39.12 -56.67
CA GLU A 671 -36.71 -39.96 -57.06
C GLU A 671 -37.11 -40.85 -58.25
N GLU A 672 -38.37 -41.29 -58.29
CA GLU A 672 -39.02 -41.84 -59.47
C GLU A 672 -39.08 -40.86 -60.67
N GLU A 673 -39.47 -39.58 -60.48
CA GLU A 673 -39.41 -38.58 -61.57
C GLU A 673 -37.96 -38.37 -62.08
N ALA A 674 -36.95 -38.60 -61.22
CA ALA A 674 -35.54 -38.53 -61.60
C ALA A 674 -35.03 -39.77 -62.35
N LEU A 675 -35.48 -40.98 -61.96
CA LEU A 675 -35.14 -42.26 -62.58
C LEU A 675 -35.92 -42.49 -63.89
N GLY A 676 -37.17 -42.04 -63.95
CA GLY A 676 -38.06 -42.15 -65.11
C GLY A 676 -39.15 -43.23 -65.01
N THR A 677 -39.42 -43.72 -63.79
CA THR A 677 -40.51 -44.66 -63.47
C THR A 677 -41.88 -43.93 -63.41
N ASP A 678 -42.98 -44.63 -63.07
CA ASP A 678 -44.33 -44.05 -62.97
C ASP A 678 -44.85 -44.13 -61.52
N PRO A 679 -44.92 -43.01 -60.75
CA PRO A 679 -45.31 -42.92 -59.31
C PRO A 679 -46.72 -43.37 -58.90
N ASN A 680 -47.26 -44.37 -59.58
CA ASN A 680 -48.58 -44.96 -59.43
C ASN A 680 -48.56 -46.46 -59.86
N ASN A 681 -47.38 -47.04 -60.14
CA ASN A 681 -47.16 -48.38 -60.67
C ASN A 681 -45.79 -48.97 -60.23
N PRO A 682 -45.75 -49.84 -59.19
CA PRO A 682 -44.53 -50.35 -58.53
C PRO A 682 -43.86 -51.55 -59.25
N ASP A 683 -43.67 -51.43 -60.57
CA ASP A 683 -43.18 -52.44 -61.54
C ASP A 683 -43.34 -51.80 -62.95
N THR A 684 -42.53 -50.79 -63.26
CA THR A 684 -42.70 -49.89 -64.42
C THR A 684 -42.53 -50.62 -65.75
N ASP A 685 -41.56 -51.53 -65.86
CA ASP A 685 -41.24 -52.18 -67.13
C ASP A 685 -41.98 -53.52 -67.36
N GLY A 686 -42.46 -54.16 -66.29
CA GLY A 686 -43.25 -55.39 -66.33
C GLY A 686 -42.46 -56.70 -66.24
N ASP A 687 -41.18 -56.67 -65.82
CA ASP A 687 -40.38 -57.85 -65.46
C ASP A 687 -41.03 -58.65 -64.31
N GLY A 688 -41.37 -57.96 -63.22
CA GLY A 688 -41.96 -58.53 -62.01
C GLY A 688 -41.12 -58.45 -60.73
N ILE A 689 -39.99 -57.75 -60.76
CA ILE A 689 -39.35 -57.12 -59.59
C ILE A 689 -39.95 -55.70 -59.44
N PRO A 690 -40.16 -55.16 -58.22
CA PRO A 690 -40.52 -53.74 -58.03
C PRO A 690 -39.36 -52.79 -58.33
N ASP A 691 -39.65 -51.60 -58.85
CA ASP A 691 -38.64 -50.62 -59.27
C ASP A 691 -37.64 -50.29 -58.15
N GLY A 692 -38.12 -50.13 -56.90
CA GLY A 692 -37.33 -49.90 -55.70
C GLY A 692 -36.50 -51.10 -55.23
N GLU A 693 -36.91 -52.33 -55.55
CA GLU A 693 -36.09 -53.53 -55.33
C GLU A 693 -35.02 -53.68 -56.43
N GLU A 694 -35.25 -53.18 -57.65
CA GLU A 694 -34.21 -53.09 -58.69
C GLU A 694 -33.16 -52.04 -58.34
N VAL A 695 -33.59 -50.80 -58.05
CA VAL A 695 -32.70 -49.67 -57.72
C VAL A 695 -31.86 -49.96 -56.47
N ALA A 696 -32.45 -50.56 -55.43
CA ALA A 696 -31.72 -50.95 -54.23
C ALA A 696 -30.66 -52.05 -54.45
N ASN A 697 -30.75 -52.80 -55.55
CA ASN A 697 -29.78 -53.83 -55.95
C ASN A 697 -28.95 -53.43 -57.19
N GLY A 698 -28.99 -52.16 -57.61
CA GLY A 698 -28.19 -51.65 -58.74
C GLY A 698 -28.73 -51.96 -60.15
N GLY A 699 -29.91 -52.57 -60.25
CA GLY A 699 -30.62 -52.78 -61.52
C GLY A 699 -31.20 -51.50 -62.10
N ASN A 700 -31.70 -51.57 -63.34
CA ASN A 700 -32.31 -50.46 -64.05
C ASN A 700 -33.81 -50.76 -64.33
N PRO A 701 -34.76 -50.11 -63.62
CA PRO A 701 -36.21 -50.42 -63.65
C PRO A 701 -36.93 -49.98 -64.95
N LEU A 702 -36.23 -50.06 -66.07
CA LEU A 702 -36.64 -49.60 -67.40
C LEU A 702 -36.10 -50.50 -68.54
N ASP A 703 -35.39 -51.61 -68.27
CA ASP A 703 -34.99 -52.59 -69.31
C ASP A 703 -35.10 -54.06 -68.85
N PRO A 704 -36.17 -54.80 -69.23
CA PRO A 704 -36.58 -56.07 -68.59
C PRO A 704 -35.73 -57.27 -69.04
N LYS A 705 -34.42 -57.22 -68.72
CA LYS A 705 -33.37 -58.11 -69.24
C LYS A 705 -32.05 -58.13 -68.44
N ASP A 706 -31.80 -57.17 -67.55
CA ASP A 706 -30.61 -57.08 -66.70
C ASP A 706 -30.70 -57.94 -65.43
N GLY A 707 -31.91 -58.39 -65.09
CA GLY A 707 -32.25 -59.06 -63.84
C GLY A 707 -31.29 -60.15 -63.33
N VAL A 708 -30.96 -60.00 -62.05
CA VAL A 708 -30.13 -60.85 -61.18
C VAL A 708 -28.64 -60.84 -61.53
N ASP A 709 -27.94 -59.96 -60.82
CA ASP A 709 -26.58 -60.17 -60.30
C ASP A 709 -26.73 -60.94 -58.97
N THR A 710 -26.00 -62.06 -58.80
CA THR A 710 -26.16 -62.97 -57.64
C THR A 710 -25.19 -62.70 -56.50
N ASP A 711 -24.07 -61.99 -56.73
CA ASP A 711 -23.04 -61.73 -55.72
C ASP A 711 -22.68 -60.25 -55.52
N GLY A 712 -23.02 -59.37 -56.47
CA GLY A 712 -23.02 -57.92 -56.33
C GLY A 712 -21.81 -57.21 -56.91
N ASP A 713 -21.13 -57.76 -57.93
CA ASP A 713 -19.99 -57.10 -58.58
C ASP A 713 -20.37 -56.06 -59.65
N GLY A 714 -21.65 -56.00 -60.08
CA GLY A 714 -22.11 -55.12 -61.14
C GLY A 714 -22.20 -55.76 -62.54
N ILE A 715 -21.94 -57.05 -62.66
CA ILE A 715 -22.14 -57.89 -63.85
C ILE A 715 -23.27 -58.89 -63.56
N SER A 716 -24.32 -58.89 -64.39
CA SER A 716 -25.40 -59.89 -64.26
C SER A 716 -24.91 -61.34 -64.50
N ASP A 717 -25.60 -62.32 -63.87
CA ASP A 717 -25.46 -63.78 -64.06
C ASP A 717 -25.26 -64.19 -65.54
N VAL A 718 -25.89 -63.42 -66.44
CA VAL A 718 -25.98 -63.66 -67.88
C VAL A 718 -24.77 -63.11 -68.63
N GLU A 719 -24.17 -62.00 -68.19
CA GLU A 719 -23.02 -61.34 -68.81
C GLU A 719 -21.71 -61.98 -68.34
N GLU A 720 -21.58 -62.24 -67.04
CA GLU A 720 -20.55 -63.09 -66.42
C GLU A 720 -20.35 -64.41 -67.17
N GLY A 721 -21.45 -65.12 -67.45
CA GLY A 721 -21.44 -66.38 -68.20
C GLY A 721 -20.92 -66.29 -69.64
N ASN A 722 -20.68 -65.08 -70.16
CA ASN A 722 -19.96 -64.83 -71.41
C ASN A 722 -18.49 -64.42 -71.21
N LEU A 723 -18.15 -63.80 -70.08
CA LEU A 723 -16.79 -63.37 -69.71
C LEU A 723 -15.97 -64.56 -69.20
N GLY A 724 -16.53 -65.35 -68.28
CA GLY A 724 -15.92 -66.57 -67.73
C GLY A 724 -15.73 -66.57 -66.21
N THR A 725 -16.30 -65.60 -65.51
CA THR A 725 -16.38 -65.44 -64.05
C THR A 725 -17.33 -66.47 -63.41
N ASP A 726 -17.48 -66.48 -62.07
CA ASP A 726 -18.36 -67.40 -61.34
C ASP A 726 -19.45 -66.64 -60.55
N PRO A 727 -20.74 -66.66 -60.99
CA PRO A 727 -21.90 -65.89 -60.45
C PRO A 727 -22.32 -66.13 -58.98
N ASN A 728 -21.36 -66.34 -58.10
CA ASN A 728 -21.47 -66.53 -56.65
C ASN A 728 -20.20 -66.03 -55.91
N ASN A 729 -19.33 -65.27 -56.58
CA ASN A 729 -17.98 -64.90 -56.16
C ASN A 729 -17.46 -63.65 -56.93
N PRO A 730 -17.57 -62.43 -56.36
CA PRO A 730 -17.42 -61.13 -57.06
C PRO A 730 -15.95 -60.69 -57.30
N ASP A 731 -15.01 -61.65 -57.32
CA ASP A 731 -13.55 -61.52 -57.42
C ASP A 731 -13.03 -62.91 -57.82
N THR A 732 -13.11 -63.23 -59.12
CA THR A 732 -12.93 -64.60 -59.65
C THR A 732 -11.50 -65.11 -59.53
N ASP A 733 -10.49 -64.23 -59.57
CA ASP A 733 -9.08 -64.65 -59.54
C ASP A 733 -8.35 -64.39 -58.21
N GLY A 734 -8.89 -63.54 -57.33
CA GLY A 734 -8.53 -63.41 -55.92
C GLY A 734 -7.46 -62.36 -55.62
N ASP A 735 -7.43 -61.26 -56.37
CA ASP A 735 -6.44 -60.18 -56.24
C ASP A 735 -6.89 -59.04 -55.31
N GLY A 736 -8.21 -58.76 -55.25
CA GLY A 736 -8.83 -57.78 -54.37
C GLY A 736 -9.66 -56.69 -55.08
N ILE A 737 -9.60 -56.61 -56.41
CA ILE A 737 -10.54 -55.84 -57.24
C ILE A 737 -11.79 -56.70 -57.54
N SER A 738 -12.92 -56.09 -57.90
CA SER A 738 -14.11 -56.86 -58.32
C SER A 738 -14.09 -57.14 -59.83
N ASP A 739 -14.71 -58.24 -60.27
CA ASP A 739 -14.71 -58.61 -61.69
C ASP A 739 -15.39 -57.50 -62.54
N GLY A 740 -16.41 -56.83 -61.98
CA GLY A 740 -17.08 -55.66 -62.55
C GLY A 740 -16.21 -54.41 -62.64
N ASP A 741 -15.47 -54.08 -61.58
CA ASP A 741 -14.52 -52.94 -61.59
C ASP A 741 -13.41 -53.14 -62.63
N GLU A 742 -12.87 -54.37 -62.76
CA GLU A 742 -11.90 -54.69 -63.80
C GLU A 742 -12.49 -54.50 -65.20
N VAL A 743 -13.68 -55.03 -65.47
CA VAL A 743 -14.36 -54.89 -66.77
C VAL A 743 -14.66 -53.41 -67.08
N ALA A 744 -15.00 -52.61 -66.06
CA ALA A 744 -15.26 -51.18 -66.20
C ALA A 744 -13.97 -50.37 -66.52
N ASN A 745 -12.87 -50.67 -65.84
CA ASN A 745 -11.58 -49.99 -66.05
C ASN A 745 -10.78 -50.53 -67.25
N GLY A 746 -11.18 -51.69 -67.79
CA GLY A 746 -10.66 -52.28 -69.02
C GLY A 746 -9.58 -53.35 -68.80
N GLY A 747 -9.55 -53.93 -67.61
CA GLY A 747 -8.71 -55.05 -67.20
C GLY A 747 -9.23 -56.43 -67.64
N ASN A 748 -8.94 -57.46 -66.87
CA ASN A 748 -9.24 -58.85 -67.22
C ASN A 748 -9.44 -59.72 -65.95
N PRO A 749 -10.71 -60.03 -65.56
CA PRO A 749 -11.08 -60.66 -64.28
C PRO A 749 -10.81 -62.17 -64.20
N LEU A 750 -9.60 -62.55 -64.64
CA LEU A 750 -9.09 -63.91 -64.85
C LEU A 750 -7.53 -63.94 -64.89
N ASP A 751 -6.83 -62.83 -64.64
CA ASP A 751 -5.36 -62.74 -64.56
C ASP A 751 -4.92 -61.65 -63.54
N PRO A 752 -4.57 -62.00 -62.28
CA PRO A 752 -4.45 -61.08 -61.10
C PRO A 752 -3.22 -60.13 -61.11
N LYS A 753 -2.71 -59.83 -62.32
CA LYS A 753 -1.51 -59.02 -62.66
C LYS A 753 -1.57 -58.52 -64.11
N ASP A 754 -2.74 -58.11 -64.59
CA ASP A 754 -2.92 -57.72 -65.99
C ASP A 754 -2.19 -56.41 -66.38
N GLY A 755 -1.99 -55.51 -65.40
CA GLY A 755 -1.26 -54.25 -65.51
C GLY A 755 -2.14 -52.99 -65.63
N VAL A 756 -3.36 -53.00 -65.07
CA VAL A 756 -4.20 -51.81 -64.86
C VAL A 756 -3.64 -50.93 -63.70
N ASP A 757 -4.17 -49.71 -63.64
CA ASP A 757 -3.89 -48.58 -62.74
C ASP A 757 -5.30 -48.04 -62.41
N THR A 758 -5.95 -48.65 -61.43
CA THR A 758 -7.42 -48.60 -61.23
C THR A 758 -7.87 -47.30 -60.58
N ASP A 759 -7.09 -46.75 -59.64
CA ASP A 759 -7.41 -45.47 -59.00
C ASP A 759 -6.80 -44.24 -59.72
N GLY A 760 -5.81 -44.46 -60.60
CA GLY A 760 -5.19 -43.43 -61.43
C GLY A 760 -4.02 -42.66 -60.81
N ASP A 761 -3.45 -43.15 -59.70
CA ASP A 761 -2.24 -42.65 -59.04
C ASP A 761 -1.00 -42.69 -59.97
N GLY A 762 -0.86 -43.76 -60.77
CA GLY A 762 0.25 -43.97 -61.71
C GLY A 762 1.26 -45.06 -61.33
N ILE A 763 1.05 -45.75 -60.20
CA ILE A 763 1.49 -47.15 -60.01
C ILE A 763 0.47 -48.07 -60.74
N SER A 764 0.71 -49.38 -60.77
CA SER A 764 -0.24 -50.37 -61.27
C SER A 764 -0.65 -51.32 -60.15
N ASP A 765 -1.91 -51.70 -60.11
CA ASP A 765 -2.58 -52.52 -59.09
C ASP A 765 -1.73 -53.74 -58.67
N GLY A 766 -1.22 -54.48 -59.66
CA GLY A 766 -0.39 -55.67 -59.48
C GLY A 766 1.00 -55.44 -58.86
N ASP A 767 1.50 -54.20 -58.82
CA ASP A 767 2.71 -53.77 -58.12
C ASP A 767 2.38 -53.15 -56.74
N GLU A 768 1.20 -52.52 -56.54
CA GLU A 768 0.75 -52.08 -55.21
C GLU A 768 0.49 -53.25 -54.27
N VAL A 769 -0.28 -54.25 -54.74
CA VAL A 769 -0.51 -55.52 -54.02
C VAL A 769 0.81 -56.26 -53.74
N ALA A 770 1.85 -56.01 -54.53
CA ALA A 770 3.19 -56.58 -54.31
C ALA A 770 4.00 -55.84 -53.22
N ASN A 771 3.72 -54.55 -52.98
CA ASN A 771 4.39 -53.72 -51.98
C ASN A 771 3.57 -53.52 -50.69
N GLY A 772 2.26 -53.78 -50.73
CA GLY A 772 1.33 -53.66 -49.60
C GLY A 772 0.48 -52.38 -49.59
N GLY A 773 0.42 -51.65 -50.70
CA GLY A 773 -0.58 -50.60 -50.95
C GLY A 773 -1.94 -51.18 -51.35
N ASN A 774 -2.89 -50.30 -51.66
CA ASN A 774 -4.27 -50.65 -51.97
C ASN A 774 -4.72 -50.03 -53.32
N PRO A 775 -4.98 -50.84 -54.38
CA PRO A 775 -5.36 -50.41 -55.75
C PRO A 775 -6.62 -49.52 -55.92
N LEU A 776 -7.18 -49.03 -54.82
CA LEU A 776 -8.42 -48.27 -54.72
C LEU A 776 -8.28 -47.02 -53.80
N ASP A 777 -7.07 -46.63 -53.37
CA ASP A 777 -6.84 -45.40 -52.58
C ASP A 777 -5.71 -44.52 -53.17
N PRO A 778 -6.04 -43.53 -54.04
CA PRO A 778 -5.09 -42.76 -54.87
C PRO A 778 -4.35 -41.67 -54.06
N LYS A 779 -3.72 -42.12 -52.99
CA LYS A 779 -2.99 -41.37 -51.96
C LYS A 779 -1.87 -42.18 -51.31
N ASP A 780 -1.91 -43.52 -51.38
CA ASP A 780 -0.92 -44.36 -50.68
C ASP A 780 0.35 -44.65 -51.49
N GLY A 781 0.35 -44.37 -52.81
CA GLY A 781 1.48 -44.54 -53.73
C GLY A 781 2.48 -43.38 -53.86
N VAL A 782 2.23 -42.22 -53.23
CA VAL A 782 3.15 -41.07 -53.31
C VAL A 782 4.34 -41.25 -52.37
N ASP A 783 5.53 -41.51 -52.92
CA ASP A 783 6.85 -41.48 -52.25
C ASP A 783 7.64 -40.25 -52.77
N THR A 784 7.69 -39.18 -51.97
CA THR A 784 8.27 -37.88 -52.39
C THR A 784 9.81 -37.85 -52.39
N ASP A 785 10.50 -38.70 -51.62
CA ASP A 785 11.97 -38.64 -51.49
C ASP A 785 12.74 -39.88 -52.03
N GLY A 786 12.05 -41.01 -52.18
CA GLY A 786 12.53 -42.24 -52.81
C GLY A 786 13.12 -43.30 -51.86
N ASP A 787 12.77 -43.27 -50.57
CA ASP A 787 13.19 -44.26 -49.55
C ASP A 787 12.43 -45.61 -49.64
N GLY A 788 11.17 -45.62 -50.09
CA GLY A 788 10.31 -46.80 -50.12
C GLY A 788 9.29 -46.89 -48.96
N ILE A 789 9.04 -45.79 -48.27
CA ILE A 789 7.79 -45.46 -47.55
C ILE A 789 7.05 -44.40 -48.38
N SER A 790 5.73 -44.33 -48.31
CA SER A 790 4.94 -43.24 -48.90
C SER A 790 4.60 -42.12 -47.90
N ASP A 791 4.45 -40.89 -48.39
CA ASP A 791 4.18 -39.65 -47.64
C ASP A 791 3.10 -39.82 -46.55
N ALA A 792 2.05 -40.62 -46.83
CA ALA A 792 0.93 -40.88 -45.93
C ALA A 792 1.28 -41.86 -44.78
N LEU A 793 2.12 -42.87 -45.05
CA LEU A 793 2.65 -43.78 -44.04
C LEU A 793 3.73 -43.07 -43.20
N GLU A 794 4.52 -42.20 -43.82
CA GLU A 794 5.46 -41.32 -43.13
C GLU A 794 4.79 -40.32 -42.17
N GLU A 795 3.72 -39.61 -42.59
CA GLU A 795 2.93 -38.76 -41.69
C GLU A 795 2.37 -39.56 -40.51
N THR A 796 2.06 -40.85 -40.72
CA THR A 796 1.57 -41.77 -39.68
C THR A 796 2.69 -42.22 -38.72
N LEU A 797 3.92 -42.37 -39.20
CA LEU A 797 5.09 -42.78 -38.41
C LEU A 797 5.79 -41.60 -37.72
N GLY A 798 5.67 -40.39 -38.26
CA GLY A 798 6.29 -39.16 -37.78
C GLY A 798 7.66 -38.85 -38.38
N THR A 799 8.00 -39.44 -39.52
CA THR A 799 9.18 -39.11 -40.34
C THR A 799 8.93 -37.83 -41.17
N ASP A 800 9.91 -37.35 -41.94
CA ASP A 800 9.79 -36.16 -42.80
C ASP A 800 9.78 -36.57 -44.29
N PRO A 801 8.63 -36.49 -45.01
CA PRO A 801 8.44 -36.94 -46.42
C PRO A 801 9.25 -36.22 -47.51
N ASN A 802 10.44 -35.74 -47.17
CA ASN A 802 11.36 -34.98 -48.00
C ASN A 802 12.83 -35.32 -47.65
N ASN A 803 13.07 -36.33 -46.80
CA ASN A 803 14.36 -36.66 -46.22
C ASN A 803 14.47 -38.15 -45.77
N PRO A 804 15.13 -39.03 -46.58
CA PRO A 804 15.09 -40.50 -46.45
C PRO A 804 16.00 -41.08 -45.34
N ASP A 805 16.20 -40.35 -44.24
CA ASP A 805 17.09 -40.62 -43.10
C ASP A 805 16.76 -39.54 -42.06
N THR A 806 15.58 -39.65 -41.43
CA THR A 806 14.95 -38.56 -40.65
C THR A 806 15.81 -38.09 -39.48
N ASP A 807 16.52 -39.00 -38.82
CA ASP A 807 17.36 -38.65 -37.67
C ASP A 807 18.85 -38.45 -37.97
N GLY A 808 19.31 -38.86 -39.16
CA GLY A 808 20.66 -38.59 -39.69
C GLY A 808 21.74 -39.56 -39.22
N ASP A 809 21.35 -40.74 -38.74
CA ASP A 809 22.23 -41.82 -38.29
C ASP A 809 22.88 -42.58 -39.47
N GLY A 810 22.18 -42.70 -40.61
CA GLY A 810 22.72 -43.28 -41.86
C GLY A 810 22.28 -44.72 -42.16
N LEU A 811 21.12 -45.12 -41.64
CA LEU A 811 20.18 -46.02 -42.32
C LEU A 811 19.10 -45.14 -42.97
N THR A 812 18.27 -45.70 -43.87
CA THR A 812 17.02 -45.00 -44.25
C THR A 812 15.89 -45.38 -43.31
N ASP A 813 14.85 -44.54 -43.22
CA ASP A 813 13.69 -44.77 -42.36
C ASP A 813 13.04 -46.14 -42.68
N LYS A 814 13.00 -46.52 -43.97
CA LYS A 814 12.60 -47.85 -44.42
C LYS A 814 13.51 -48.97 -43.94
N GLU A 815 14.83 -48.81 -44.04
CA GLU A 815 15.81 -49.81 -43.57
C GLU A 815 15.70 -50.04 -42.05
N GLU A 816 15.35 -49.01 -41.28
CA GLU A 816 15.13 -49.09 -39.85
C GLU A 816 13.84 -49.83 -39.48
N ILE A 817 12.72 -49.52 -40.13
CA ILE A 817 11.45 -50.22 -39.93
C ILE A 817 11.62 -51.72 -40.23
N ASP A 818 12.25 -52.07 -41.35
CA ASP A 818 12.51 -53.45 -41.75
C ASP A 818 13.51 -54.17 -40.81
N ALA A 819 14.38 -53.42 -40.13
CA ALA A 819 15.26 -53.92 -39.07
C ALA A 819 14.59 -54.02 -37.68
N GLY A 820 13.42 -53.39 -37.48
CA GLY A 820 12.76 -53.27 -36.18
C GLY A 820 13.43 -52.27 -35.23
N LEU A 821 14.03 -51.23 -35.80
CA LEU A 821 14.62 -50.06 -35.13
C LEU A 821 13.59 -48.92 -35.07
N ASN A 822 14.02 -47.70 -34.75
CA ASN A 822 13.14 -46.54 -34.59
C ASN A 822 13.72 -45.31 -35.34
N PRO A 823 13.14 -44.91 -36.49
CA PRO A 823 13.58 -43.79 -37.38
C PRO A 823 13.65 -42.36 -36.77
N LEU A 824 13.66 -42.26 -35.44
CA LEU A 824 13.59 -41.03 -34.65
C LEU A 824 14.52 -41.09 -33.41
N ASP A 825 15.43 -42.07 -33.31
CA ASP A 825 16.44 -42.17 -32.23
C ASP A 825 17.84 -42.54 -32.78
N PRO A 826 18.70 -41.53 -33.08
CA PRO A 826 19.98 -41.67 -33.83
C PRO A 826 21.11 -42.25 -32.96
N ASN A 827 20.78 -43.32 -32.24
CA ASN A 827 21.58 -43.99 -31.23
C ASN A 827 21.33 -45.51 -31.22
N ASP A 828 20.29 -46.02 -31.90
CA ASP A 828 19.92 -47.44 -31.82
C ASP A 828 20.56 -48.31 -32.94
N ASN A 829 20.99 -47.70 -34.05
CA ASN A 829 21.67 -48.38 -35.17
C ASN A 829 22.81 -49.29 -34.65
N PRO A 830 22.71 -50.62 -34.86
CA PRO A 830 23.65 -51.57 -34.30
C PRO A 830 25.07 -51.50 -34.90
N ALA A 831 25.24 -50.84 -36.05
CA ALA A 831 26.53 -50.61 -36.70
C ALA A 831 27.20 -49.29 -36.28
N ALA A 832 26.47 -48.36 -35.66
CA ALA A 832 26.94 -47.04 -35.26
C ALA A 832 27.89 -47.07 -34.03
N PRO A 833 28.88 -46.16 -33.94
CA PRO A 833 29.97 -46.20 -32.96
C PRO A 833 29.57 -45.70 -31.55
N SER A 834 28.79 -46.50 -30.82
CA SER A 834 28.23 -46.15 -29.50
C SER A 834 29.26 -45.88 -28.37
N ALA A 835 30.50 -46.38 -28.47
CA ALA A 835 31.59 -45.95 -27.59
C ALA A 835 32.98 -46.06 -28.24
N VAL A 836 33.90 -45.16 -27.91
CA VAL A 836 35.28 -45.19 -28.43
C VAL A 836 36.32 -45.07 -27.31
N VAL A 837 37.20 -46.06 -27.20
CA VAL A 837 38.28 -46.13 -26.20
C VAL A 837 39.63 -45.86 -26.86
N ILE A 838 40.37 -44.87 -26.36
CA ILE A 838 41.72 -44.54 -26.87
C ILE A 838 42.77 -45.28 -26.02
N ASN A 839 43.24 -46.41 -26.54
CA ASN A 839 44.34 -47.16 -25.95
C ASN A 839 45.68 -46.48 -26.23
N GLY A 840 46.59 -46.56 -25.24
CA GLY A 840 47.96 -46.04 -25.32
C GLY A 840 48.21 -44.70 -24.59
N LEU A 841 47.17 -44.04 -24.07
CA LEU A 841 47.31 -42.85 -23.22
C LEU A 841 47.97 -43.17 -21.86
N ASP A 842 48.45 -42.15 -21.16
CA ASP A 842 48.85 -42.27 -19.75
C ASP A 842 47.66 -42.16 -18.78
N ALA A 843 47.91 -42.40 -17.49
CA ALA A 843 46.89 -42.36 -16.43
C ALA A 843 46.34 -40.95 -16.14
N GLN A 844 46.72 -39.93 -16.92
CA GLN A 844 46.18 -38.58 -16.91
C GLN A 844 45.48 -38.21 -18.23
N GLY A 845 45.38 -39.16 -19.19
CA GLY A 845 44.73 -38.97 -20.48
C GLY A 845 45.62 -38.30 -21.54
N HIS A 846 46.94 -38.29 -21.36
CA HIS A 846 47.86 -37.68 -22.33
C HIS A 846 48.57 -38.72 -23.22
N PRO A 847 48.89 -38.36 -24.48
CA PRO A 847 49.71 -39.19 -25.35
C PRO A 847 51.17 -39.26 -24.86
N LYS A 848 51.90 -40.28 -25.30
CA LYS A 848 53.36 -40.37 -25.18
C LYS A 848 54.00 -40.34 -26.57
N VAL A 849 55.05 -39.52 -26.73
CA VAL A 849 55.73 -39.36 -28.03
C VAL A 849 56.24 -40.71 -28.55
N GLY A 850 55.83 -41.07 -29.77
CA GLY A 850 56.23 -42.32 -30.43
C GLY A 850 55.56 -43.59 -29.91
N GLN A 851 54.66 -43.52 -28.92
CA GLN A 851 53.78 -44.63 -28.55
C GLN A 851 52.53 -44.58 -29.43
N VAL A 852 52.25 -45.64 -30.19
CA VAL A 852 51.02 -45.73 -30.99
C VAL A 852 49.80 -45.65 -30.07
N LEU A 853 48.88 -44.74 -30.40
CA LEU A 853 47.52 -44.75 -29.91
C LEU A 853 46.63 -45.53 -30.87
N THR A 854 45.67 -46.27 -30.33
CA THR A 854 44.65 -46.99 -31.10
C THR A 854 43.28 -46.61 -30.56
N ALA A 855 42.34 -46.28 -31.45
CA ALA A 855 40.93 -46.19 -31.13
C ALA A 855 40.30 -47.58 -31.30
N GLU A 856 39.82 -48.14 -30.20
CA GLU A 856 38.93 -49.31 -30.21
C GLU A 856 37.49 -48.80 -30.13
N VAL A 857 36.70 -49.13 -31.14
CA VAL A 857 35.29 -48.76 -31.25
C VAL A 857 34.45 -49.94 -30.76
N THR A 858 33.44 -49.62 -29.96
CA THR A 858 32.33 -50.50 -29.60
C THR A 858 31.09 -49.95 -30.29
N CYS A 859 30.30 -50.84 -30.88
CA CYS A 859 28.98 -50.57 -31.44
C CYS A 859 27.96 -51.44 -30.70
N ILE A 860 26.66 -51.18 -30.85
CA ILE A 860 25.63 -51.94 -30.11
C ILE A 860 25.54 -53.39 -30.62
N GLY A 861 25.68 -53.58 -31.94
CA GLY A 861 25.83 -54.88 -32.60
C GLY A 861 27.23 -55.08 -33.19
N THR A 862 27.32 -55.15 -34.51
CA THR A 862 28.60 -55.30 -35.24
C THR A 862 28.91 -54.01 -35.99
N CYS A 863 29.99 -53.33 -35.62
CA CYS A 863 30.43 -52.09 -36.26
C CYS A 863 30.55 -52.21 -37.78
N ALA A 864 30.21 -51.13 -38.48
CA ALA A 864 30.36 -51.03 -39.94
C ALA A 864 31.80 -51.39 -40.40
N PRO A 865 31.95 -52.03 -41.58
CA PRO A 865 33.24 -52.54 -42.06
C PRO A 865 34.23 -51.41 -42.41
N GLU A 866 33.73 -50.25 -42.78
CA GLU A 866 34.49 -49.00 -42.90
C GLU A 866 33.87 -47.95 -41.97
N LEU A 867 34.73 -47.20 -41.26
CA LEU A 867 34.35 -46.13 -40.34
C LEU A 867 35.27 -44.94 -40.59
N LYS A 868 34.73 -43.72 -40.52
CA LYS A 868 35.52 -42.48 -40.62
C LYS A 868 36.16 -42.16 -39.26
N TYR A 869 37.45 -41.82 -39.24
CA TYR A 869 38.22 -41.59 -38.02
C TYR A 869 38.91 -40.22 -38.03
N GLN A 870 38.36 -39.22 -37.32
CA GLN A 870 38.97 -37.91 -37.19
C GLN A 870 39.62 -37.72 -35.80
N TRP A 871 40.93 -37.92 -35.72
CA TRP A 871 41.68 -37.62 -34.49
C TRP A 871 41.73 -36.10 -34.26
N GLN A 872 41.56 -35.67 -33.01
CA GLN A 872 41.63 -34.27 -32.61
C GLN A 872 42.52 -34.09 -31.39
N ILE A 873 43.30 -33.00 -31.36
CA ILE A 873 44.19 -32.67 -30.25
C ILE A 873 43.81 -31.33 -29.63
N GLU A 874 43.91 -31.25 -28.31
CA GLU A 874 43.59 -30.06 -27.52
C GLU A 874 44.46 -28.86 -27.97
N SER A 875 43.84 -27.73 -28.32
CA SER A 875 44.47 -26.60 -29.01
C SER A 875 45.71 -26.06 -28.27
N VAL A 876 45.61 -25.95 -26.95
CA VAL A 876 46.68 -25.61 -26.00
C VAL A 876 46.49 -26.49 -24.76
N VAL A 877 47.58 -26.94 -24.12
CA VAL A 877 47.52 -27.79 -22.92
C VAL A 877 46.54 -27.23 -21.87
N GLY A 878 45.45 -27.97 -21.61
CA GLY A 878 44.41 -27.60 -20.66
C GLY A 878 43.33 -26.62 -21.17
N SER A 879 43.24 -26.33 -22.47
CA SER A 879 42.18 -25.47 -23.02
C SER A 879 40.81 -26.15 -23.10
N GLY A 880 40.77 -27.49 -23.24
CA GLY A 880 39.53 -28.23 -23.52
C GLY A 880 38.94 -28.06 -24.93
N GLU A 881 39.44 -27.11 -25.72
CA GLU A 881 39.10 -26.96 -27.15
C GLU A 881 39.95 -27.91 -28.00
N PHE A 882 39.38 -28.56 -29.01
CA PHE A 882 40.09 -29.56 -29.82
C PHE A 882 40.17 -29.16 -31.30
N THR A 883 41.29 -29.47 -31.95
CA THR A 883 41.54 -29.21 -33.38
C THR A 883 41.92 -30.47 -34.14
N ASN A 884 41.47 -30.59 -35.41
CA ASN A 884 41.71 -31.77 -36.25
C ASN A 884 43.21 -31.99 -36.51
N ILE A 885 43.65 -33.25 -36.35
CA ILE A 885 45.01 -33.67 -36.69
C ILE A 885 45.00 -34.07 -38.18
N GLY A 886 45.36 -33.14 -39.07
CA GLY A 886 45.24 -33.31 -40.53
C GLY A 886 46.08 -34.41 -41.18
N GLU A 887 46.89 -35.15 -40.42
CA GLU A 887 47.62 -36.35 -40.88
C GLU A 887 47.00 -37.67 -40.35
N ALA A 888 45.90 -37.59 -39.58
CA ALA A 888 45.26 -38.71 -38.91
C ALA A 888 43.73 -38.58 -39.02
N THR A 889 43.22 -38.69 -40.25
CA THR A 889 41.81 -38.42 -40.60
C THR A 889 41.11 -39.59 -41.31
N THR A 890 41.77 -40.75 -41.41
CA THR A 890 41.30 -41.94 -42.18
C THR A 890 41.67 -43.28 -41.54
N VAL A 891 42.23 -43.29 -40.33
CA VAL A 891 42.73 -44.51 -39.67
C VAL A 891 42.50 -44.49 -38.16
N ASN A 892 42.17 -45.65 -37.60
CA ASN A 892 41.95 -45.86 -36.17
C ASN A 892 43.23 -45.80 -35.30
N THR A 893 44.37 -45.38 -35.84
CA THR A 893 45.65 -45.29 -35.11
C THR A 893 46.32 -43.93 -35.33
N TYR A 894 47.06 -43.48 -34.32
CA TYR A 894 47.80 -42.23 -34.37
C TYR A 894 49.14 -42.35 -33.62
N ILE A 895 50.20 -41.74 -34.15
CA ILE A 895 51.53 -41.72 -33.52
C ILE A 895 51.83 -40.29 -33.05
N PRO A 896 51.78 -40.01 -31.73
CA PRO A 896 52.01 -38.67 -31.20
C PRO A 896 53.44 -38.19 -31.44
N LYS A 897 53.55 -36.94 -31.90
CA LYS A 897 54.80 -36.21 -32.16
C LYS A 897 55.20 -35.44 -30.89
N ALA A 898 56.40 -34.86 -30.91
CA ALA A 898 56.92 -34.09 -29.78
C ALA A 898 56.07 -32.85 -29.39
N SER A 899 55.25 -32.35 -30.31
CA SER A 899 54.27 -31.26 -30.13
C SER A 899 53.05 -31.63 -29.29
N ASP A 900 52.84 -32.92 -29.04
CA ASP A 900 51.54 -33.45 -28.64
C ASP A 900 51.54 -33.92 -27.17
N GLN A 901 52.74 -34.10 -26.62
CA GLN A 901 53.00 -34.50 -25.24
C GLN A 901 52.34 -33.53 -24.24
N LYS A 902 51.52 -34.08 -23.32
CA LYS A 902 50.71 -33.36 -22.29
C LYS A 902 49.46 -32.61 -22.80
N ARG A 903 49.15 -32.64 -24.10
CA ARG A 903 47.86 -32.15 -24.61
C ARG A 903 46.86 -33.29 -24.54
N LYS A 904 45.58 -33.04 -24.28
CA LYS A 904 44.56 -34.09 -24.42
C LYS A 904 44.36 -34.44 -25.90
N VAL A 905 44.02 -35.71 -26.16
CA VAL A 905 43.66 -36.21 -27.49
C VAL A 905 42.28 -36.84 -27.38
N ARG A 906 41.42 -36.58 -28.36
CA ARG A 906 40.16 -37.30 -28.57
C ARG A 906 40.08 -37.77 -30.02
N ILE A 907 39.06 -38.54 -30.34
CA ILE A 907 38.75 -38.96 -31.70
C ILE A 907 37.25 -38.79 -31.90
N LEU A 908 36.85 -38.39 -33.10
CA LEU A 908 35.47 -38.52 -33.58
C LEU A 908 35.44 -39.70 -34.54
N VAL A 909 34.44 -40.56 -34.39
CA VAL A 909 34.18 -41.70 -35.26
C VAL A 909 32.75 -41.57 -35.76
N SER A 910 32.54 -41.81 -37.05
CA SER A 910 31.24 -41.83 -37.70
C SER A 910 31.17 -42.96 -38.71
N LEU A 911 29.98 -43.22 -39.22
CA LEU A 911 29.74 -44.01 -40.43
C LEU A 911 30.36 -43.30 -41.69
N PRO A 912 30.36 -43.96 -42.87
CA PRO A 912 31.10 -43.55 -44.09
C PRO A 912 30.67 -42.26 -44.79
#